data_AF-A0A258DWP1-F1
#
_entry.id   AF-A0A258DWP1-F1
#
_cell.length_a   1.000
_cell.length_b   1.000
_cell.length_c   1.000
_cell.angle_alpha   90.00
_cell.angle_beta   90.00
_cell.angle_gamma   90.00
#
_symmetry.space_group_name_H-M   'P 1'
#
loop_
_entity.id
_entity.type
_entity.pdbx_description
1 polymer ?
#
loop_
_entity_poly.entity_id
_entity_poly.type
_entity_poly.pdbx_seq_one_letter_code
_entity_poly.pdbx_strand_id
1 'polypeptide(L)'
;MASSVAGHKRAFGSDTVPGAYEDLDSADLIVLTGSNTAWCHPVLFRRMEAARTQRGTKLVVIDPRRTATAEDADLFLPLAPGTDTALFSGLLVHLADCGALDAGFIDQHTAGFSEALAAARTAAPSLAATARATGLPEAEVAHFFALFRDTARTVTCYSQGVNQAAQGTDKVSAILNCHLATGRIGKPGMGPFSLTGQPNAMGGREVGGLANQLAAHMGFSPDEVDRVRRFWSAPAMATREGLKAVDMFAAIGRGEIKALWVMGTNPAVSLPQADAVRTALARLDTFVVSETVRDNDTTRCRPHVLLPAAAWGEKDGTVTNSERRISRQRPFLPLPGQAKPNWWALAQVARRLGHGAGFAWNGPAEIFREHAALSAFENGGTRDFDLTGLADLRDPDYEALAPVQWPVRDAPAVQASAGTARLFADGGFFTPDWRARFMVPAPLAPSRQDADFPLLLNTGRVRDQWHTMTRTGLSPRLGSHSPTPVLAVHPQDAARCGLAVDGFATIRSATGTAVLPVRLDPGQQEGTVFAPIHWSDATASHARIGALVHAVCDPFSGQPDAKATPVALAPHAAPLRGFLLSRTRRTPPPDLWWARARLDDGFGWTLAAPAGTEKLMTWARAQGTEDLAEFHDAAGGQYRAAGFDADGALAYALLLGPQGTVPSWDALKSLLGEPGLTAGERRGVLSGQRAGADADAGPLVCACFGVSAGAITAAITAGDSTAAAIGARLKAGTNCGSCLPEITQLLARTRAVPVEA
;
A
#
# COMPACT_ATOMS: atom_id res chain seq x y z
N MET A 1 -6.18 1.77 -7.65
CA MET A 1 -6.18 3.15 -8.19
C MET A 1 -7.08 3.26 -9.40
N ALA A 2 -8.20 2.53 -9.43
CA ALA A 2 -9.11 2.62 -10.56
C ALA A 2 -9.72 4.04 -10.66
N SER A 3 -9.84 4.75 -9.54
CA SER A 3 -10.38 6.12 -9.49
C SER A 3 -9.51 7.15 -10.22
N SER A 4 -8.18 7.03 -10.14
CA SER A 4 -7.26 7.87 -10.94
C SER A 4 -7.47 7.62 -12.44
N VAL A 5 -7.58 6.35 -12.85
CA VAL A 5 -7.84 5.96 -14.25
C VAL A 5 -9.14 6.58 -14.74
N ALA A 6 -10.23 6.41 -13.98
CA ALA A 6 -11.52 6.97 -14.33
C ALA A 6 -11.51 8.51 -14.37
N GLY A 7 -10.80 9.15 -13.44
CA GLY A 7 -10.67 10.61 -13.39
C GLY A 7 -9.89 11.15 -14.59
N HIS A 8 -8.74 10.55 -14.92
CA HIS A 8 -7.98 10.90 -16.12
C HIS A 8 -8.77 10.64 -17.40
N LYS A 9 -9.44 9.50 -17.55
CA LYS A 9 -10.28 9.24 -18.74
C LYS A 9 -11.41 10.26 -18.90
N ARG A 10 -12.07 10.66 -17.80
CA ARG A 10 -13.10 11.70 -17.82
C ARG A 10 -12.54 13.08 -18.22
N ALA A 11 -11.40 13.46 -17.67
CA ALA A 11 -10.82 14.79 -17.88
C ALA A 11 -9.97 14.92 -19.16
N PHE A 12 -9.15 13.91 -19.47
CA PHE A 12 -8.14 13.93 -20.53
C PHE A 12 -8.50 13.03 -21.71
N GLY A 13 -9.54 12.19 -21.60
CA GLY A 13 -9.92 11.21 -22.62
C GLY A 13 -9.10 9.92 -22.62
N SER A 14 -7.98 9.86 -21.87
CA SER A 14 -7.19 8.65 -21.66
C SER A 14 -6.62 8.57 -20.24
N ASP A 15 -6.08 7.41 -19.86
CA ASP A 15 -5.38 7.20 -18.59
C ASP A 15 -3.94 7.70 -18.67
N THR A 16 -3.79 9.01 -18.80
CA THR A 16 -2.50 9.67 -18.95
C THR A 16 -2.11 10.38 -17.66
N VAL A 17 -0.98 9.99 -17.07
CA VAL A 17 -0.30 10.82 -16.07
C VAL A 17 0.49 11.89 -16.84
N PRO A 18 0.33 13.20 -16.60
CA PRO A 18 0.93 14.24 -17.44
C PRO A 18 2.39 14.57 -17.11
N GLY A 19 2.81 14.41 -15.84
CA GLY A 19 4.13 14.82 -15.36
C GLY A 19 5.20 13.73 -15.38
N ALA A 20 6.39 14.09 -14.92
CA ALA A 20 7.54 13.22 -14.65
C ALA A 20 8.03 13.39 -13.20
N TYR A 21 8.87 12.47 -12.71
CA TYR A 21 9.41 12.61 -11.35
C TYR A 21 10.33 13.83 -11.19
N GLU A 22 10.93 14.33 -12.27
CA GLU A 22 11.71 15.59 -12.29
C GLU A 22 10.84 16.82 -11.96
N ASP A 23 9.52 16.71 -12.03
CA ASP A 23 8.62 17.76 -11.56
C ASP A 23 8.65 17.90 -10.03
N LEU A 24 8.94 16.82 -9.30
CA LEU A 24 9.13 16.90 -7.85
C LEU A 24 10.41 17.65 -7.48
N ASP A 25 11.45 17.52 -8.30
CA ASP A 25 12.75 18.16 -8.06
C ASP A 25 12.70 19.67 -8.36
N SER A 26 11.81 20.09 -9.26
CA SER A 26 11.72 21.46 -9.76
C SER A 26 10.52 22.26 -9.22
N ALA A 27 9.65 21.62 -8.43
CA ALA A 27 8.51 22.25 -7.77
C ALA A 27 8.95 23.27 -6.71
N ASP A 28 8.15 24.32 -6.55
CA ASP A 28 8.27 25.29 -5.45
C ASP A 28 7.19 25.02 -4.37
N LEU A 29 6.10 24.34 -4.74
CA LEU A 29 5.09 23.81 -3.83
C LEU A 29 4.75 22.36 -4.19
N ILE A 30 4.80 21.46 -3.20
CA ILE A 30 4.35 20.08 -3.29
C ILE A 30 3.16 19.91 -2.34
N VAL A 31 2.02 19.50 -2.89
CA VAL A 31 0.81 19.18 -2.14
C VAL A 31 0.62 17.67 -2.14
N LEU A 32 0.66 17.04 -0.97
CA LEU A 32 0.43 15.60 -0.80
C LEU A 32 -0.99 15.36 -0.28
N THR A 33 -1.85 14.73 -1.07
CA THR A 33 -3.25 14.46 -0.70
C THR A 33 -3.50 12.98 -0.51
N GLY A 34 -3.86 12.58 0.72
CA GLY A 34 -4.16 11.19 1.08
C GLY A 34 -2.99 10.25 0.76
N SER A 35 -1.78 10.68 1.13
CA SER A 35 -0.52 10.02 0.78
C SER A 35 0.50 10.09 1.91
N ASN A 36 1.02 8.93 2.31
CA ASN A 36 2.14 8.81 3.25
C ASN A 36 3.40 8.39 2.49
N THR A 37 3.99 9.33 1.75
CA THR A 37 5.11 9.08 0.84
C THR A 37 6.38 8.67 1.57
N ALA A 38 6.60 9.12 2.81
CA ALA A 38 7.74 8.70 3.63
C ALA A 38 7.83 7.17 3.79
N TRP A 39 6.69 6.48 3.85
CA TRP A 39 6.64 5.01 3.96
C TRP A 39 6.28 4.31 2.65
N CYS A 40 5.36 4.87 1.87
CA CYS A 40 4.83 4.21 0.68
C CYS A 40 5.70 4.44 -0.56
N HIS A 41 6.44 5.55 -0.60
CA HIS A 41 7.23 5.99 -1.74
C HIS A 41 8.56 6.63 -1.28
N PRO A 42 9.37 5.95 -0.44
CA PRO A 42 10.50 6.58 0.24
C PRO A 42 11.51 7.22 -0.73
N VAL A 43 11.74 6.62 -1.91
CA VAL A 43 12.63 7.19 -2.94
C VAL A 43 12.10 8.52 -3.49
N LEU A 44 10.79 8.64 -3.70
CA LEU A 44 10.18 9.89 -4.15
C LEU A 44 10.16 10.92 -3.01
N PHE A 45 9.90 10.49 -1.78
CA PHE A 45 9.98 11.37 -0.63
C PHE A 45 11.37 11.97 -0.45
N ARG A 46 12.44 11.20 -0.68
CA ARG A 46 13.82 11.73 -0.67
C ARG A 46 14.06 12.82 -1.72
N ARG A 47 13.50 12.66 -2.92
CA ARG A 47 13.55 13.72 -3.96
C ARG A 47 12.84 14.98 -3.49
N MET A 48 11.67 14.83 -2.86
CA MET A 48 10.94 15.96 -2.27
C MET A 48 11.77 16.64 -1.19
N GLU A 49 12.36 15.90 -0.24
CA GLU A 49 13.25 16.44 0.80
C GLU A 49 14.43 17.21 0.19
N ALA A 50 15.07 16.66 -0.85
CA ALA A 50 16.16 17.31 -1.56
C ALA A 50 15.71 18.64 -2.20
N ALA A 51 14.54 18.67 -2.85
CA ALA A 51 13.97 19.89 -3.41
C ALA A 51 13.73 20.94 -2.32
N ARG A 52 13.21 20.55 -1.15
CA ARG A 52 13.03 21.44 0.00
C ARG A 52 14.35 22.05 0.46
N THR A 53 15.39 21.23 0.64
CA THR A 53 16.71 21.71 1.07
C THR A 53 17.37 22.62 0.03
N GLN A 54 17.26 22.28 -1.27
CA GLN A 54 17.98 22.98 -2.33
C GLN A 54 17.26 24.23 -2.84
N ARG A 55 15.93 24.24 -2.81
CA ARG A 55 15.09 25.27 -3.45
C ARG A 55 14.19 26.02 -2.47
N GLY A 56 14.07 25.55 -1.23
CA GLY A 56 13.08 26.06 -0.28
C GLY A 56 11.65 25.63 -0.62
N THR A 57 11.48 24.56 -1.40
CA THR A 57 10.17 24.00 -1.78
C THR A 57 9.29 23.82 -0.54
N LYS A 58 8.03 24.23 -0.65
CA LYS A 58 7.03 24.09 0.42
C LYS A 58 6.32 22.75 0.31
N LEU A 59 6.06 22.13 1.46
CA LEU A 59 5.33 20.86 1.55
C LEU A 59 4.02 21.04 2.32
N VAL A 60 2.90 20.82 1.63
CA VAL A 60 1.57 20.75 2.23
C VAL A 60 1.13 19.30 2.30
N VAL A 61 0.62 18.84 3.44
CA VAL A 61 0.09 17.49 3.62
C VAL A 61 -1.39 17.55 4.00
N ILE A 62 -2.24 16.99 3.15
CA ILE A 62 -3.69 16.88 3.33
C ILE A 62 -3.99 15.41 3.64
N ASP A 63 -4.14 15.09 4.92
CA ASP A 63 -4.40 13.73 5.40
C ASP A 63 -5.08 13.80 6.77
N PRO A 64 -6.15 13.02 7.05
CA PRO A 64 -6.78 13.00 8.38
C PRO A 64 -5.84 12.53 9.50
N ARG A 65 -4.73 11.86 9.17
CA ARG A 65 -3.77 11.33 10.13
C ARG A 65 -2.45 12.08 10.05
N ARG A 66 -1.91 12.45 11.21
CA ARG A 66 -0.56 13.02 11.29
C ARG A 66 0.49 11.91 11.11
N THR A 67 0.82 11.62 9.86
CA THR A 67 1.82 10.58 9.49
C THR A 67 3.26 11.12 9.56
N ALA A 68 4.26 10.24 9.42
CA ALA A 68 5.67 10.63 9.29
C ALA A 68 5.91 11.61 8.12
N THR A 69 5.07 11.57 7.08
CA THR A 69 5.12 12.53 5.97
C THR A 69 4.70 13.94 6.43
N ALA A 70 3.82 14.05 7.43
CA ALA A 70 3.29 15.31 7.95
C ALA A 70 4.14 15.93 9.07
N GLU A 71 5.10 15.20 9.66
CA GLU A 71 5.89 15.68 10.81
C GLU A 71 6.64 16.97 10.49
N ASP A 72 7.27 17.03 9.31
CA ASP A 72 8.08 18.16 8.85
C ASP A 72 7.39 19.00 7.75
N ALA A 73 6.08 18.86 7.56
CA ALA A 73 5.35 19.64 6.55
C ALA A 73 5.27 21.13 6.92
N ASP A 74 5.31 22.03 5.93
CA ASP A 74 5.09 23.47 6.14
C ASP A 74 3.64 23.76 6.52
N LEU A 75 2.69 22.93 6.06
CA LEU A 75 1.28 22.97 6.44
C LEU A 75 0.69 21.56 6.45
N PHE A 76 -0.03 21.22 7.52
CA PHE A 76 -0.75 19.96 7.66
C PHE A 76 -2.24 20.24 7.83
N LEU A 77 -3.07 19.65 6.97
CA LEU A 77 -4.52 19.83 6.94
C LEU A 77 -5.23 18.51 7.27
N PRO A 78 -5.63 18.29 8.55
CA PRO A 78 -6.36 17.09 8.98
C PRO A 78 -7.84 17.17 8.65
N LEU A 79 -8.17 17.18 7.35
CA LEU A 79 -9.56 17.27 6.90
C LEU A 79 -10.39 16.06 7.37
N ALA A 80 -11.68 16.30 7.61
CA ALA A 80 -12.65 15.25 7.87
C ALA A 80 -12.66 14.23 6.70
N PRO A 81 -12.66 12.91 6.97
CA PRO A 81 -12.63 11.89 5.94
C PRO A 81 -13.72 12.07 4.88
N GLY A 82 -13.34 12.03 3.60
CA GLY A 82 -14.27 12.13 2.48
C GLY A 82 -14.49 13.53 1.93
N THR A 83 -13.99 14.57 2.60
CA THR A 83 -14.31 15.98 2.28
C THR A 83 -13.34 16.64 1.29
N ASP A 84 -12.46 15.88 0.65
CA ASP A 84 -11.44 16.39 -0.29
C ASP A 84 -12.06 17.21 -1.43
N THR A 85 -13.21 16.80 -1.98
CA THR A 85 -13.87 17.53 -3.07
C THR A 85 -14.31 18.93 -2.64
N ALA A 86 -14.69 19.14 -1.38
CA ALA A 86 -15.04 20.47 -0.88
C ALA A 86 -13.80 21.37 -0.77
N LEU A 87 -12.66 20.84 -0.31
CA LEU A 87 -11.41 21.61 -0.23
C LEU A 87 -10.97 22.10 -1.63
N PHE A 88 -10.93 21.20 -2.62
CA PHE A 88 -10.50 21.56 -3.97
C PHE A 88 -11.57 22.36 -4.76
N SER A 89 -12.86 22.17 -4.46
CA SER A 89 -13.91 23.04 -5.01
C SER A 89 -13.80 24.47 -4.47
N GLY A 90 -13.57 24.62 -3.16
CA GLY A 90 -13.30 25.92 -2.55
C GLY A 90 -12.04 26.57 -3.14
N LEU A 91 -11.00 25.78 -3.41
CA LEU A 91 -9.78 26.28 -4.07
C LEU A 91 -10.08 26.78 -5.48
N LEU A 92 -10.88 26.05 -6.27
CA LEU A 92 -11.29 26.49 -7.60
C LEU A 92 -12.06 27.82 -7.56
N VAL A 93 -12.99 27.97 -6.60
CA VAL A 93 -13.74 29.21 -6.37
C VAL A 93 -12.78 30.35 -6.01
N HIS A 94 -11.86 30.12 -5.07
CA HIS A 94 -10.88 31.13 -4.67
C HIS A 94 -9.98 31.59 -5.82
N LEU A 95 -9.49 30.65 -6.64
CA LEU A 95 -8.67 30.96 -7.82
C LEU A 95 -9.44 31.82 -8.82
N ALA A 96 -10.73 31.53 -9.03
CA ALA A 96 -11.59 32.33 -9.89
C ALA A 96 -11.84 33.73 -9.33
N ASP A 97 -12.17 33.85 -8.04
CA ASP A 97 -12.50 35.13 -7.39
C ASP A 97 -11.29 36.07 -7.28
N CYS A 98 -10.08 35.52 -7.18
CA CYS A 98 -8.85 36.31 -7.13
C CYS A 98 -8.20 36.53 -8.51
N GLY A 99 -8.84 36.10 -9.61
CA GLY A 99 -8.32 36.28 -10.96
C GLY A 99 -7.04 35.48 -11.27
N ALA A 100 -6.80 34.37 -10.55
CA ALA A 100 -5.62 33.53 -10.68
C ALA A 100 -5.83 32.37 -11.70
N LEU A 101 -6.67 32.59 -12.71
CA LEU A 101 -6.98 31.63 -13.75
C LEU A 101 -6.08 31.83 -14.98
N ASP A 102 -5.75 30.76 -15.69
CA ASP A 102 -5.16 30.82 -17.02
C ASP A 102 -6.28 30.84 -18.07
N ALA A 103 -6.85 32.03 -18.31
CA ALA A 103 -7.96 32.20 -19.25
C ALA A 103 -7.61 31.71 -20.66
N GLY A 104 -6.37 31.94 -21.11
CA GLY A 104 -5.90 31.49 -22.42
C GLY A 104 -5.93 29.96 -22.53
N PHE A 105 -5.40 29.26 -21.53
CA PHE A 105 -5.42 27.79 -21.51
C PHE A 105 -6.84 27.24 -21.42
N ILE A 106 -7.70 27.83 -20.57
CA ILE A 106 -9.11 27.44 -20.44
C ILE A 106 -9.83 27.55 -21.80
N ASP A 107 -9.73 28.71 -22.45
CA ASP A 107 -10.43 29.02 -23.70
C ASP A 107 -9.92 28.20 -24.89
N GLN A 108 -8.62 27.87 -24.93
CA GLN A 108 -8.02 27.16 -26.06
C GLN A 108 -8.08 25.63 -25.91
N HIS A 109 -7.99 25.11 -24.69
CA HIS A 109 -7.70 23.69 -24.47
C HIS A 109 -8.67 22.95 -23.57
N THR A 110 -9.74 23.58 -23.08
CA THR A 110 -10.66 22.94 -22.10
C THR A 110 -12.15 23.15 -22.43
N ALA A 111 -13.05 22.38 -21.83
CA ALA A 111 -14.49 22.64 -21.88
C ALA A 111 -15.14 22.36 -20.51
N GLY A 112 -16.33 22.92 -20.28
CA GLY A 112 -17.12 22.70 -19.06
C GLY A 112 -16.70 23.57 -17.86
N PHE A 113 -15.82 24.55 -18.04
CA PHE A 113 -15.31 25.38 -16.93
C PHE A 113 -16.43 26.10 -16.17
N SER A 114 -17.34 26.76 -16.88
CA SER A 114 -18.44 27.53 -16.27
C SER A 114 -19.35 26.66 -15.40
N GLU A 115 -19.66 25.43 -15.86
CA GLU A 115 -20.50 24.47 -15.15
C GLU A 115 -19.79 23.94 -13.90
N ALA A 116 -18.51 23.58 -14.02
CA ALA A 116 -17.71 23.13 -12.89
C ALA A 116 -17.52 24.22 -11.83
N LEU A 117 -17.27 25.47 -12.26
CA LEU A 117 -17.15 26.61 -11.34
C LEU A 117 -18.48 26.92 -10.64
N ALA A 118 -19.60 26.89 -11.38
CA ALA A 118 -20.92 27.09 -10.79
C ALA A 118 -21.23 26.03 -9.72
N ALA A 119 -20.97 24.75 -10.02
CA ALA A 119 -21.12 23.67 -9.05
C ALA A 119 -20.17 23.83 -7.84
N ALA A 120 -18.93 24.24 -8.07
CA ALA A 120 -17.98 24.51 -6.99
C ALA A 120 -18.44 25.65 -6.08
N ARG A 121 -19.03 26.72 -6.64
CA ARG A 121 -19.64 27.81 -5.87
C ARG A 121 -20.84 27.33 -5.05
N THR A 122 -21.62 26.38 -5.54
CA THR A 122 -22.70 25.76 -4.75
C THR A 122 -22.15 24.92 -3.60
N ALA A 123 -21.11 24.12 -3.85
CA ALA A 123 -20.57 23.19 -2.87
C ALA A 123 -19.72 23.87 -1.77
N ALA A 124 -18.92 24.88 -2.16
CA ALA A 124 -17.95 25.54 -1.30
C ALA A 124 -17.79 27.03 -1.68
N PRO A 125 -18.81 27.88 -1.43
CA PRO A 125 -18.86 29.28 -1.93
C PRO A 125 -17.82 30.23 -1.31
N SER A 126 -17.22 29.86 -0.18
CA SER A 126 -16.34 30.75 0.59
C SER A 126 -15.33 29.97 1.42
N LEU A 127 -14.33 30.68 1.96
CA LEU A 127 -13.38 30.13 2.93
C LEU A 127 -14.10 29.51 4.13
N ALA A 128 -15.02 30.26 4.74
CA ALA A 128 -15.82 29.79 5.88
C ALA A 128 -16.68 28.55 5.55
N ALA A 129 -17.28 28.48 4.36
CA ALA A 129 -18.04 27.31 3.94
C ALA A 129 -17.14 26.08 3.73
N THR A 130 -15.97 26.29 3.10
CA THR A 130 -14.97 25.23 2.89
C THR A 130 -14.43 24.70 4.21
N ALA A 131 -14.07 25.60 5.13
CA ALA A 131 -13.59 25.27 6.48
C ALA A 131 -14.61 24.42 7.24
N ARG A 132 -15.89 24.84 7.22
CA ARG A 132 -16.99 24.08 7.85
C ARG A 132 -17.17 22.70 7.22
N ALA A 133 -17.16 22.60 5.90
CA ALA A 133 -17.36 21.33 5.19
C ALA A 133 -16.22 20.34 5.43
N THR A 134 -14.99 20.84 5.55
CA THR A 134 -13.78 20.03 5.73
C THR A 134 -13.42 19.79 7.20
N GLY A 135 -14.04 20.50 8.13
CA GLY A 135 -13.67 20.46 9.55
C GLY A 135 -12.32 21.13 9.85
N LEU A 136 -11.79 21.92 8.91
CA LEU A 136 -10.51 22.61 9.06
C LEU A 136 -10.68 24.02 9.64
N PRO A 137 -9.66 24.57 10.33
CA PRO A 137 -9.63 25.99 10.68
C PRO A 137 -9.64 26.88 9.43
N GLU A 138 -10.46 27.92 9.42
CA GLU A 138 -10.59 28.83 8.26
C GLU A 138 -9.26 29.49 7.86
N ALA A 139 -8.43 29.83 8.85
CA ALA A 139 -7.10 30.41 8.62
C ALA A 139 -6.16 29.44 7.88
N GLU A 140 -6.23 28.14 8.16
CA GLU A 140 -5.41 27.13 7.48
C GLU A 140 -5.88 26.89 6.04
N VAL A 141 -7.20 26.90 5.81
CA VAL A 141 -7.77 26.87 4.45
C VAL A 141 -7.31 28.08 3.65
N ALA A 142 -7.39 29.28 4.24
CA ALA A 142 -6.92 30.51 3.61
C ALA A 142 -5.42 30.46 3.29
N HIS A 143 -4.60 29.93 4.21
CA HIS A 143 -3.16 29.77 4.01
C HIS A 143 -2.85 28.80 2.86
N PHE A 144 -3.52 27.65 2.79
CA PHE A 144 -3.37 26.71 1.67
C PHE A 144 -3.77 27.34 0.33
N PHE A 145 -4.89 28.05 0.30
CA PHE A 145 -5.37 28.71 -0.91
C PHE A 145 -4.40 29.79 -1.40
N ALA A 146 -3.84 30.58 -0.48
CA ALA A 146 -2.80 31.56 -0.81
C ALA A 146 -1.54 30.89 -1.36
N LEU A 147 -1.03 29.84 -0.69
CA LEU A 147 0.14 29.08 -1.16
C LEU A 147 -0.06 28.54 -2.58
N PHE A 148 -1.22 27.93 -2.85
CA PHE A 148 -1.52 27.40 -4.18
C PHE A 148 -1.66 28.53 -5.21
N ARG A 149 -2.38 29.61 -4.89
CA ARG A 149 -2.54 30.77 -5.77
C ARG A 149 -1.19 31.36 -6.17
N ASP A 150 -0.34 31.63 -5.18
CA ASP A 150 0.89 32.41 -5.35
C ASP A 150 2.06 31.59 -5.92
N THR A 151 1.97 30.25 -5.90
CA THR A 151 3.06 29.38 -6.36
C THR A 151 2.76 28.74 -7.71
N ALA A 152 3.41 29.24 -8.77
CA ALA A 152 3.21 28.71 -10.11
C ALA A 152 3.65 27.24 -10.25
N ARG A 153 4.86 26.89 -9.76
CA ARG A 153 5.42 25.53 -9.81
C ARG A 153 4.84 24.67 -8.69
N THR A 154 3.57 24.30 -8.86
CA THR A 154 2.83 23.46 -7.91
C THR A 154 2.61 22.06 -8.47
N VAL A 155 3.04 21.04 -7.72
CA VAL A 155 2.74 19.63 -7.99
C VAL A 155 1.81 19.08 -6.92
N THR A 156 0.65 18.57 -7.32
CA THR A 156 -0.28 17.89 -6.40
C THR A 156 -0.16 16.39 -6.56
N CYS A 157 0.49 15.72 -5.61
CA CYS A 157 0.60 14.27 -5.58
C CYS A 157 -0.52 13.66 -4.75
N TYR A 158 -1.18 12.63 -5.26
CA TYR A 158 -2.24 11.93 -4.53
C TYR A 158 -2.13 10.41 -4.61
N SER A 159 -2.66 9.70 -3.61
CA SER A 159 -2.60 8.23 -3.56
C SER A 159 -3.87 7.59 -2.99
N GLN A 160 -3.76 6.61 -2.08
CA GLN A 160 -4.89 5.76 -1.69
C GLN A 160 -5.94 6.47 -0.83
N GLY A 161 -5.63 7.58 -0.16
CA GLY A 161 -6.65 8.37 0.56
C GLY A 161 -7.67 9.04 -0.38
N VAL A 162 -7.22 9.38 -1.59
CA VAL A 162 -8.08 9.86 -2.68
C VAL A 162 -8.73 8.68 -3.42
N ASN A 163 -7.94 7.67 -3.78
CA ASN A 163 -8.42 6.58 -4.62
C ASN A 163 -9.43 5.67 -3.92
N GLN A 164 -9.11 5.15 -2.72
CA GLN A 164 -9.89 4.12 -2.04
C GLN A 164 -11.07 4.72 -1.26
N ALA A 165 -11.95 5.41 -1.98
CA ALA A 165 -13.10 6.14 -1.47
C ALA A 165 -14.32 5.94 -2.38
N ALA A 166 -15.53 6.04 -1.81
CA ALA A 166 -16.79 5.90 -2.56
C ALA A 166 -17.03 7.02 -3.60
N GLN A 167 -16.30 8.13 -3.52
CA GLN A 167 -16.32 9.23 -4.49
C GLN A 167 -14.91 9.53 -5.01
N GLY A 168 -14.04 8.51 -5.08
CA GLY A 168 -12.64 8.69 -5.43
C GLY A 168 -12.41 9.32 -6.81
N THR A 169 -13.25 9.01 -7.79
CA THR A 169 -13.13 9.58 -9.15
C THR A 169 -13.45 11.08 -9.16
N ASP A 170 -14.41 11.50 -8.34
CA ASP A 170 -14.78 12.91 -8.19
C ASP A 170 -13.75 13.69 -7.37
N LYS A 171 -13.09 13.06 -6.38
CA LYS A 171 -11.93 13.65 -5.70
C LYS A 171 -10.78 13.92 -6.66
N VAL A 172 -10.46 12.97 -7.54
CA VAL A 172 -9.46 13.16 -8.60
C VAL A 172 -9.88 14.32 -9.50
N SER A 173 -11.13 14.32 -9.96
CA SER A 173 -11.69 15.38 -10.81
C SER A 173 -11.53 16.77 -10.21
N ALA A 174 -11.82 16.94 -8.91
CA ALA A 174 -11.68 18.21 -8.21
C ALA A 174 -10.21 18.70 -8.19
N ILE A 175 -9.25 17.80 -7.97
CA ILE A 175 -7.81 18.12 -8.07
C ILE A 175 -7.45 18.55 -9.49
N LEU A 176 -7.88 17.79 -10.51
CA LEU A 176 -7.58 18.09 -11.91
C LEU A 176 -8.13 19.45 -12.33
N ASN A 177 -9.35 19.81 -11.91
CA ASN A 177 -9.95 21.10 -12.21
C ASN A 177 -9.07 22.27 -11.77
N CYS A 178 -8.46 22.23 -10.58
CA CYS A 178 -7.57 23.30 -10.11
C CYS A 178 -6.32 23.45 -11.00
N HIS A 179 -5.75 22.33 -11.48
CA HIS A 179 -4.60 22.36 -12.38
C HIS A 179 -4.96 22.82 -13.79
N LEU A 180 -6.12 22.41 -14.32
CA LEU A 180 -6.64 22.89 -15.60
C LEU A 180 -6.97 24.39 -15.56
N ALA A 181 -7.60 24.86 -14.47
CA ALA A 181 -7.97 26.27 -14.28
C ALA A 181 -6.76 27.21 -14.24
N THR A 182 -5.60 26.70 -13.86
CA THR A 182 -4.36 27.48 -13.73
C THR A 182 -3.36 27.20 -14.84
N GLY A 183 -3.69 26.37 -15.83
CA GLY A 183 -2.76 25.96 -16.90
C GLY A 183 -1.50 25.25 -16.39
N ARG A 184 -1.55 24.69 -15.17
CA ARG A 184 -0.44 24.03 -14.46
C ARG A 184 -0.46 22.53 -14.74
N ILE A 185 -0.26 22.16 -15.99
CA ILE A 185 -0.20 20.77 -16.46
C ILE A 185 0.86 20.64 -17.56
N GLY A 186 1.62 19.55 -17.55
CA GLY A 186 2.62 19.27 -18.59
C GLY A 186 3.87 20.16 -18.58
N LYS A 187 4.00 21.08 -17.62
CA LYS A 187 5.10 22.05 -17.51
C LYS A 187 6.05 21.65 -16.37
N PRO A 188 7.35 21.99 -16.44
CA PRO A 188 8.32 21.66 -15.38
C PRO A 188 7.88 22.15 -14.00
N GLY A 189 7.83 21.24 -13.03
CA GLY A 189 7.43 21.54 -11.65
C GLY A 189 5.94 21.81 -11.48
N MET A 190 5.11 21.40 -12.45
CA MET A 190 3.66 21.67 -12.44
C MET A 190 2.88 20.42 -12.82
N GLY A 191 1.84 20.11 -12.04
CA GLY A 191 0.84 19.14 -12.47
C GLY A 191 0.23 18.29 -11.37
N PRO A 192 -0.89 17.64 -11.69
CA PRO A 192 -1.42 16.56 -10.86
C PRO A 192 -0.59 15.29 -11.09
N PHE A 193 -0.33 14.54 -10.02
CA PHE A 193 0.51 13.35 -10.08
C PHE A 193 -0.08 12.20 -9.24
N SER A 194 -0.59 11.16 -9.89
CA SER A 194 -1.07 9.96 -9.20
C SER A 194 0.09 9.03 -8.84
N LEU A 195 0.33 8.82 -7.54
CA LEU A 195 1.41 7.97 -7.05
C LEU A 195 0.98 6.51 -7.01
N THR A 196 1.57 5.71 -7.89
CA THR A 196 1.25 4.28 -8.02
C THR A 196 1.80 3.44 -6.87
N GLY A 197 0.96 2.54 -6.33
CA GLY A 197 1.38 1.66 -5.24
C GLY A 197 2.24 0.49 -5.71
N GLN A 198 1.72 -0.32 -6.62
CA GLN A 198 2.45 -1.50 -7.14
C GLN A 198 3.42 -1.09 -8.24
N PRO A 199 4.62 -1.69 -8.32
CA PRO A 199 5.70 -1.24 -9.20
C PRO A 199 5.37 -1.29 -10.70
N ASN A 200 4.43 -2.16 -11.10
CA ASN A 200 3.99 -2.29 -12.50
C ASN A 200 2.48 -2.03 -12.66
N ALA A 201 1.90 -1.18 -11.80
CA ALA A 201 0.49 -0.83 -11.90
C ALA A 201 0.16 -0.08 -13.21
N MET A 202 1.10 0.70 -13.75
CA MET A 202 0.94 1.30 -15.08
C MET A 202 1.02 0.24 -16.19
N GLY A 203 2.05 -0.60 -16.19
CA GLY A 203 2.19 -1.64 -17.22
C GLY A 203 1.02 -2.62 -17.28
N GLY A 204 0.43 -2.96 -16.13
CA GLY A 204 -0.80 -3.76 -16.09
C GLY A 204 -1.99 -3.09 -16.81
N ARG A 205 -2.07 -1.76 -16.80
CA ARG A 205 -3.12 -1.00 -17.50
C ARG A 205 -2.84 -0.94 -19.00
N GLU A 206 -1.59 -0.71 -19.38
CA GLU A 206 -1.12 -0.70 -20.77
C GLU A 206 -1.47 -1.99 -21.52
N VAL A 207 -1.37 -3.15 -20.86
CA VAL A 207 -1.65 -4.46 -21.47
C VAL A 207 -3.11 -4.92 -21.35
N GLY A 208 -4.04 -4.06 -20.91
CA GLY A 208 -5.46 -4.42 -20.79
C GLY A 208 -5.84 -5.20 -19.52
N GLY A 209 -5.04 -5.09 -18.44
CA GLY A 209 -5.29 -5.75 -17.16
C GLY A 209 -6.41 -5.15 -16.30
N LEU A 210 -7.35 -4.39 -16.91
CA LEU A 210 -8.54 -3.86 -16.25
C LEU A 210 -9.79 -4.37 -16.98
N ALA A 211 -10.86 -4.66 -16.24
CA ALA A 211 -12.11 -5.16 -16.82
C ALA A 211 -12.80 -4.18 -17.78
N ASN A 212 -12.45 -2.89 -17.70
CA ASN A 212 -13.07 -1.79 -18.45
C ASN A 212 -12.21 -1.28 -19.61
N GLN A 213 -11.22 -2.04 -20.08
CA GLN A 213 -10.47 -1.69 -21.29
C GLN A 213 -9.87 -2.93 -21.97
N LEU A 214 -9.62 -2.81 -23.27
CA LEU A 214 -8.76 -3.69 -24.03
C LEU A 214 -7.28 -3.27 -23.87
N ALA A 215 -6.37 -4.03 -24.48
CA ALA A 215 -4.94 -3.70 -24.49
C ALA A 215 -4.66 -2.37 -25.22
N ALA A 216 -3.51 -1.76 -24.91
CA ALA A 216 -3.05 -0.48 -25.47
C ALA A 216 -4.07 0.66 -25.31
N HIS A 217 -4.67 0.76 -24.12
CA HIS A 217 -5.63 1.79 -23.70
C HIS A 217 -6.91 1.87 -24.55
N MET A 218 -7.20 0.86 -25.37
CA MET A 218 -8.42 0.85 -26.19
C MET A 218 -9.66 0.47 -25.37
N GLY A 219 -10.79 1.07 -25.73
CA GLY A 219 -12.11 0.77 -25.19
C GLY A 219 -12.84 -0.35 -25.93
N PHE A 220 -14.17 -0.35 -25.77
CA PHE A 220 -15.07 -1.32 -26.39
C PHE A 220 -15.94 -0.70 -27.50
N SER A 221 -15.54 0.45 -28.06
CA SER A 221 -16.23 0.96 -29.25
C SER A 221 -16.04 -0.01 -30.43
N PRO A 222 -17.00 -0.08 -31.38
CA PRO A 222 -16.90 -1.00 -32.51
C PRO A 222 -15.56 -0.91 -33.27
N ASP A 223 -15.05 0.30 -33.49
CA ASP A 223 -13.80 0.54 -34.21
C ASP A 223 -12.57 0.05 -33.42
N GLU A 224 -12.55 0.26 -32.10
CA GLU A 224 -11.46 -0.21 -31.25
C GLU A 224 -11.45 -1.74 -31.12
N VAL A 225 -12.64 -2.34 -30.95
CA VAL A 225 -12.79 -3.81 -30.92
C VAL A 225 -12.33 -4.41 -32.25
N ASP A 226 -12.74 -3.82 -33.38
CA ASP A 226 -12.33 -4.29 -34.71
C ASP A 226 -10.82 -4.15 -34.94
N ARG A 227 -10.21 -3.05 -34.47
CA ARG A 227 -8.76 -2.86 -34.56
C ARG A 227 -7.99 -3.97 -33.85
N VAL A 228 -8.36 -4.27 -32.60
CA VAL A 228 -7.73 -5.36 -31.83
C VAL A 228 -8.01 -6.72 -32.48
N ARG A 229 -9.25 -6.95 -32.93
CA ARG A 229 -9.66 -8.16 -33.67
C ARG A 229 -8.78 -8.40 -34.89
N ARG A 230 -8.52 -7.36 -35.70
CA ARG A 230 -7.68 -7.43 -36.90
C ARG A 230 -6.22 -7.66 -36.57
N PHE A 231 -5.68 -6.95 -35.58
CA PHE A 231 -4.28 -7.10 -35.17
C PHE A 231 -3.99 -8.54 -34.71
N TRP A 232 -4.79 -9.10 -33.81
CA TRP A 232 -4.60 -10.46 -33.30
C TRP A 232 -5.21 -11.57 -34.17
N SER A 233 -5.92 -11.21 -35.24
CA SER A 233 -6.73 -12.17 -36.02
C SER A 233 -7.66 -13.00 -35.13
N ALA A 234 -8.25 -12.38 -34.11
CA ALA A 234 -9.05 -13.02 -33.08
C ALA A 234 -10.55 -12.76 -33.33
N PRO A 235 -11.30 -13.63 -34.05
CA PRO A 235 -12.65 -13.32 -34.51
C PRO A 235 -13.69 -13.17 -33.38
N ALA A 236 -13.42 -13.73 -32.20
CA ALA A 236 -14.28 -13.66 -31.03
C ALA A 236 -13.70 -12.72 -29.97
N MET A 237 -13.83 -11.41 -30.19
CA MET A 237 -13.43 -10.39 -29.23
C MET A 237 -14.53 -10.09 -28.20
N ALA A 238 -14.11 -9.68 -27.00
CA ALA A 238 -15.02 -9.06 -26.05
C ALA A 238 -15.53 -7.71 -26.60
N THR A 239 -16.83 -7.50 -26.53
CA THR A 239 -17.52 -6.30 -27.07
C THR A 239 -18.04 -5.36 -25.98
N ARG A 240 -17.78 -5.68 -24.71
CA ARG A 240 -18.20 -4.88 -23.55
C ARG A 240 -17.28 -5.16 -22.35
N GLU A 241 -17.36 -4.26 -21.37
CA GLU A 241 -16.62 -4.40 -20.12
C GLU A 241 -16.97 -5.71 -19.38
N GLY A 242 -15.96 -6.29 -18.74
CA GLY A 242 -16.13 -7.37 -17.78
C GLY A 242 -16.53 -6.86 -16.40
N LEU A 243 -16.78 -7.79 -15.47
CA LEU A 243 -17.06 -7.43 -14.09
C LEU A 243 -15.80 -6.91 -13.38
N LYS A 244 -15.92 -5.79 -12.67
CA LYS A 244 -14.89 -5.25 -11.79
C LYS A 244 -14.72 -6.18 -10.57
N ALA A 245 -13.60 -6.08 -9.86
CA ALA A 245 -13.23 -7.08 -8.85
C ALA A 245 -14.32 -7.35 -7.80
N VAL A 246 -14.92 -6.32 -7.20
CA VAL A 246 -15.97 -6.52 -6.17
C VAL A 246 -17.19 -7.24 -6.77
N ASP A 247 -17.67 -6.80 -7.93
CA ASP A 247 -18.81 -7.42 -8.63
C ASP A 247 -18.50 -8.84 -9.11
N MET A 248 -17.28 -9.09 -9.57
CA MET A 248 -16.80 -10.40 -10.02
C MET A 248 -16.86 -11.40 -8.86
N PHE A 249 -16.38 -11.04 -7.68
CA PHE A 249 -16.42 -11.94 -6.52
C PHE A 249 -17.86 -12.12 -5.98
N ALA A 250 -18.71 -11.10 -6.07
CA ALA A 250 -20.13 -11.25 -5.79
C ALA A 250 -20.81 -12.23 -6.78
N ALA A 251 -20.47 -12.16 -8.07
CA ALA A 251 -20.97 -13.06 -9.11
C ALA A 251 -20.50 -14.51 -8.91
N ILE A 252 -19.26 -14.71 -8.45
CA ILE A 252 -18.79 -16.04 -8.00
C ILE A 252 -19.66 -16.54 -6.83
N GLY A 253 -19.94 -15.67 -5.85
CA GLY A 253 -20.80 -15.99 -4.72
C GLY A 253 -22.22 -16.43 -5.14
N ARG A 254 -22.78 -15.79 -6.17
CA ARG A 254 -24.08 -16.15 -6.80
C ARG A 254 -23.99 -17.35 -7.75
N GLY A 255 -22.78 -17.83 -8.06
CA GLY A 255 -22.56 -18.98 -8.94
C GLY A 255 -22.66 -18.66 -10.44
N GLU A 256 -22.63 -17.38 -10.83
CA GLU A 256 -22.63 -16.93 -12.23
C GLU A 256 -21.25 -17.12 -12.89
N ILE A 257 -20.17 -16.99 -12.11
CA ILE A 257 -18.80 -17.31 -12.53
C ILE A 257 -18.40 -18.65 -11.92
N LYS A 258 -17.99 -19.58 -12.79
CA LYS A 258 -17.60 -20.96 -12.41
C LYS A 258 -16.09 -21.21 -12.42
N ALA A 259 -15.34 -20.41 -13.17
CA ALA A 259 -13.90 -20.54 -13.31
C ALA A 259 -13.18 -19.24 -12.94
N LEU A 260 -12.11 -19.34 -12.15
CA LEU A 260 -11.23 -18.23 -11.83
C LEU A 260 -9.77 -18.67 -11.86
N TRP A 261 -8.92 -17.87 -12.50
CA TRP A 261 -7.46 -17.99 -12.42
C TRP A 261 -6.87 -16.76 -11.73
N VAL A 262 -6.35 -16.95 -10.53
CA VAL A 262 -5.67 -15.92 -9.75
C VAL A 262 -4.16 -15.98 -10.01
N MET A 263 -3.55 -14.87 -10.42
CA MET A 263 -2.10 -14.77 -10.68
C MET A 263 -1.44 -13.72 -9.79
N GLY A 264 -0.58 -14.15 -8.87
CA GLY A 264 0.27 -13.24 -8.07
C GLY A 264 -0.50 -12.22 -7.22
N THR A 265 -1.69 -12.60 -6.71
CA THR A 265 -2.51 -11.77 -5.81
C THR A 265 -3.23 -12.64 -4.77
N ASN A 266 -3.63 -12.03 -3.65
CA ASN A 266 -4.22 -12.72 -2.49
C ASN A 266 -5.64 -12.17 -2.18
N PRO A 267 -6.65 -12.41 -3.05
CA PRO A 267 -7.99 -11.86 -2.91
C PRO A 267 -8.71 -12.28 -1.62
N ALA A 268 -8.36 -13.44 -1.05
CA ALA A 268 -8.87 -13.90 0.24
C ALA A 268 -8.53 -12.98 1.42
N VAL A 269 -7.65 -11.98 1.23
CA VAL A 269 -7.27 -10.97 2.24
C VAL A 269 -7.54 -9.56 1.75
N SER A 270 -7.17 -9.26 0.49
CA SER A 270 -7.06 -7.88 0.02
C SER A 270 -8.35 -7.26 -0.49
N LEU A 271 -9.41 -8.05 -0.68
CA LEU A 271 -10.72 -7.55 -1.13
C LEU A 271 -11.61 -7.15 0.05
N PRO A 272 -12.54 -6.20 -0.16
CA PRO A 272 -13.59 -5.93 0.83
C PRO A 272 -14.43 -7.18 1.07
N GLN A 273 -15.01 -7.28 2.28
CA GLN A 273 -15.79 -8.45 2.71
C GLN A 273 -15.03 -9.77 2.48
N ALA A 274 -13.76 -9.79 2.87
CA ALA A 274 -12.85 -10.90 2.55
C ALA A 274 -13.37 -12.29 2.98
N ASP A 275 -14.21 -12.37 4.01
CA ASP A 275 -14.82 -13.64 4.46
C ASP A 275 -15.84 -14.18 3.46
N ALA A 276 -16.64 -13.28 2.85
CA ALA A 276 -17.55 -13.63 1.76
C ALA A 276 -16.76 -14.06 0.52
N VAL A 277 -15.64 -13.38 0.22
CA VAL A 277 -14.73 -13.75 -0.87
C VAL A 277 -14.17 -15.17 -0.69
N ARG A 278 -13.71 -15.51 0.51
CA ARG A 278 -13.21 -16.87 0.82
C ARG A 278 -14.29 -17.92 0.63
N THR A 279 -15.51 -17.62 1.07
CA THR A 279 -16.68 -18.50 0.88
C THR A 279 -17.01 -18.67 -0.60
N ALA A 280 -16.94 -17.59 -1.39
CA ALA A 280 -17.19 -17.61 -2.83
C ALA A 280 -16.15 -18.45 -3.59
N LEU A 281 -14.85 -18.30 -3.27
CA LEU A 281 -13.77 -19.06 -3.91
C LEU A 281 -13.95 -20.58 -3.80
N ALA A 282 -14.49 -21.06 -2.69
CA ALA A 282 -14.74 -22.49 -2.47
C ALA A 282 -15.88 -23.08 -3.33
N ARG A 283 -16.63 -22.25 -4.05
CA ARG A 283 -17.77 -22.66 -4.91
C ARG A 283 -17.43 -22.74 -6.40
N LEU A 284 -16.21 -22.40 -6.78
CA LEU A 284 -15.77 -22.45 -8.17
C LEU A 284 -15.65 -23.90 -8.62
N ASP A 285 -16.08 -24.20 -9.85
CA ASP A 285 -15.87 -25.50 -10.49
C ASP A 285 -14.42 -25.65 -10.99
N THR A 286 -13.75 -24.52 -11.26
CA THR A 286 -12.34 -24.46 -11.62
C THR A 286 -11.68 -23.27 -10.96
N PHE A 287 -10.71 -23.56 -10.09
CA PHE A 287 -9.98 -22.53 -9.35
C PHE A 287 -8.49 -22.79 -9.48
N VAL A 288 -7.81 -21.90 -10.21
CA VAL A 288 -6.37 -21.98 -10.48
C VAL A 288 -5.67 -20.83 -9.77
N VAL A 289 -4.54 -21.11 -9.14
CA VAL A 289 -3.69 -20.11 -8.51
C VAL A 289 -2.27 -20.25 -9.04
N SER A 290 -1.71 -19.17 -9.58
CA SER A 290 -0.28 -19.06 -9.92
C SER A 290 0.42 -18.19 -8.87
N GLU A 291 1.33 -18.77 -8.10
CA GLU A 291 1.86 -18.14 -6.89
C GLU A 291 3.33 -18.47 -6.66
N THR A 292 4.06 -17.53 -6.06
CA THR A 292 5.50 -17.64 -5.74
C THR A 292 5.75 -18.24 -4.35
N VAL A 293 4.68 -18.45 -3.58
CA VAL A 293 4.70 -19.07 -2.26
C VAL A 293 3.77 -20.27 -2.20
N ARG A 294 4.15 -21.29 -1.42
CA ARG A 294 3.34 -22.50 -1.23
C ARG A 294 2.05 -22.25 -0.45
N ASP A 295 2.09 -21.32 0.50
CA ASP A 295 1.04 -21.11 1.49
C ASP A 295 0.74 -19.62 1.70
N ASN A 296 -0.50 -19.25 1.46
CA ASN A 296 -1.17 -17.99 1.78
C ASN A 296 -2.70 -18.20 1.86
N ASP A 297 -3.46 -17.22 2.35
CA ASP A 297 -4.91 -17.34 2.55
C ASP A 297 -5.70 -17.75 1.28
N THR A 298 -5.30 -17.29 0.09
CA THR A 298 -5.95 -17.67 -1.17
C THR A 298 -5.64 -19.12 -1.56
N THR A 299 -4.39 -19.57 -1.40
CA THR A 299 -4.04 -20.99 -1.61
C THR A 299 -4.71 -21.91 -0.58
N ARG A 300 -5.04 -21.40 0.61
CA ARG A 300 -5.81 -22.12 1.65
C ARG A 300 -7.30 -22.24 1.30
N CYS A 301 -7.80 -21.50 0.32
CA CYS A 301 -9.14 -21.69 -0.27
C CYS A 301 -9.22 -22.89 -1.22
N ARG A 302 -8.25 -23.81 -1.18
CA ARG A 302 -8.25 -25.11 -1.88
C ARG A 302 -8.43 -24.97 -3.41
N PRO A 303 -7.51 -24.29 -4.11
CA PRO A 303 -7.53 -24.29 -5.56
C PRO A 303 -7.39 -25.72 -6.11
N HIS A 304 -8.08 -25.97 -7.22
CA HIS A 304 -7.98 -27.22 -7.97
C HIS A 304 -6.59 -27.39 -8.58
N VAL A 305 -5.94 -26.27 -8.93
CA VAL A 305 -4.58 -26.25 -9.48
C VAL A 305 -3.76 -25.14 -8.83
N LEU A 306 -2.59 -25.49 -8.30
CA LEU A 306 -1.59 -24.54 -7.80
C LEU A 306 -0.33 -24.61 -8.66
N LEU A 307 -0.05 -23.54 -9.40
CA LEU A 307 1.08 -23.44 -10.33
C LEU A 307 2.23 -22.62 -9.70
N PRO A 308 3.46 -23.17 -9.63
CA PRO A 308 4.62 -22.41 -9.16
C PRO A 308 5.01 -21.33 -10.17
N ALA A 309 4.90 -20.07 -9.77
CA ALA A 309 5.21 -18.92 -10.61
C ALA A 309 6.60 -18.36 -10.32
N ALA A 310 7.24 -17.79 -11.36
CA ALA A 310 8.49 -17.06 -11.22
C ALA A 310 8.34 -15.83 -10.31
N ALA A 311 9.27 -15.63 -9.37
CA ALA A 311 9.36 -14.45 -8.51
C ALA A 311 10.13 -13.30 -9.18
N TRP A 312 10.16 -12.12 -8.53
CA TRP A 312 10.74 -10.90 -9.13
C TRP A 312 12.18 -11.07 -9.62
N GLY A 313 13.07 -11.69 -8.84
CA GLY A 313 14.47 -11.87 -9.24
C GLY A 313 14.71 -12.90 -10.33
N GLU A 314 13.69 -13.70 -10.66
CA GLU A 314 13.72 -14.77 -11.66
C GLU A 314 13.02 -14.35 -12.96
N LYS A 315 12.24 -13.26 -12.91
CA LYS A 315 11.42 -12.78 -14.01
C LYS A 315 12.27 -11.99 -14.99
N ASP A 316 11.88 -12.13 -16.24
CA ASP A 316 12.42 -11.41 -17.37
C ASP A 316 11.29 -10.64 -18.09
N GLY A 317 11.52 -9.36 -18.40
CA GLY A 317 10.52 -8.51 -19.06
C GLY A 317 10.76 -7.00 -18.89
N THR A 318 9.67 -6.24 -18.82
CA THR A 318 9.67 -4.81 -18.54
C THR A 318 8.68 -4.46 -17.42
N VAL A 319 8.91 -3.32 -16.76
CA VAL A 319 7.98 -2.71 -15.80
C VAL A 319 7.78 -1.24 -16.12
N THR A 320 6.56 -0.74 -15.95
CA THR A 320 6.22 0.68 -16.14
C THR A 320 5.79 1.31 -14.83
N ASN A 321 6.50 2.37 -14.41
CA ASN A 321 6.28 3.07 -13.13
C ASN A 321 5.19 4.17 -13.22
N SER A 322 5.02 4.99 -12.17
CA SER A 322 3.97 6.02 -12.10
C SER A 322 4.11 7.14 -13.14
N GLU A 323 5.33 7.47 -13.56
CA GLU A 323 5.61 8.52 -14.56
C GLU A 323 5.66 7.97 -15.99
N ARG A 324 5.08 6.78 -16.23
CA ARG A 324 5.05 6.12 -17.56
C ARG A 324 6.41 5.59 -18.02
N ARG A 325 7.42 5.53 -17.14
CA ARG A 325 8.76 5.07 -17.50
C ARG A 325 8.82 3.55 -17.56
N ILE A 326 9.02 3.04 -18.77
CA ILE A 326 9.29 1.64 -19.07
C ILE A 326 10.75 1.35 -18.72
N SER A 327 11.00 0.31 -17.94
CA SER A 327 12.34 -0.13 -17.54
C SER A 327 12.50 -1.63 -17.77
N ARG A 328 13.68 -2.04 -18.24
CA ARG A 328 14.03 -3.44 -18.48
C ARG A 328 14.29 -4.19 -17.16
N GLN A 329 13.50 -5.23 -16.88
CA GLN A 329 13.66 -6.13 -15.73
C GLN A 329 14.40 -7.40 -16.13
N ARG A 330 15.67 -7.52 -15.74
CA ARG A 330 16.51 -8.69 -16.05
C ARG A 330 16.53 -9.68 -14.87
N PRO A 331 16.52 -10.99 -15.15
CA PRO A 331 16.68 -11.99 -14.10
C PRO A 331 18.10 -11.92 -13.52
N PHE A 332 18.22 -12.02 -12.20
CA PHE A 332 19.51 -12.19 -11.50
C PHE A 332 19.56 -13.49 -10.69
N LEU A 333 18.51 -14.31 -10.79
CA LEU A 333 18.41 -15.66 -10.24
C LEU A 333 17.83 -16.61 -11.30
N PRO A 334 18.24 -17.88 -11.32
CA PRO A 334 17.60 -18.89 -12.16
C PRO A 334 16.19 -19.23 -11.64
N LEU A 335 15.34 -19.77 -12.52
CA LEU A 335 14.03 -20.29 -12.12
C LEU A 335 14.18 -21.49 -11.17
N PRO A 336 13.53 -21.49 -9.98
CA PRO A 336 13.65 -22.58 -9.03
C PRO A 336 12.78 -23.78 -9.43
N GLY A 337 13.39 -24.97 -9.48
CA GLY A 337 12.69 -26.23 -9.72
C GLY A 337 11.83 -26.21 -10.99
N GLN A 338 10.51 -26.36 -10.83
CA GLN A 338 9.55 -26.37 -11.93
C GLN A 338 8.85 -25.02 -12.15
N ALA A 339 9.27 -23.96 -11.46
CA ALA A 339 8.66 -22.65 -11.60
C ALA A 339 8.78 -22.14 -13.04
N LYS A 340 7.69 -21.53 -13.53
CA LYS A 340 7.63 -20.92 -14.86
C LYS A 340 7.09 -19.50 -14.80
N PRO A 341 7.46 -18.63 -15.75
CA PRO A 341 6.81 -17.33 -15.90
C PRO A 341 5.31 -17.48 -16.19
N ASN A 342 4.49 -16.54 -15.75
CA ASN A 342 3.03 -16.58 -15.97
C ASN A 342 2.66 -16.57 -17.46
N TRP A 343 3.41 -15.84 -18.31
CA TRP A 343 3.17 -15.83 -19.76
C TRP A 343 3.33 -17.23 -20.38
N TRP A 344 4.28 -18.02 -19.87
CA TRP A 344 4.49 -19.38 -20.34
C TRP A 344 3.30 -20.26 -19.98
N ALA A 345 2.80 -20.16 -18.74
CA ALA A 345 1.63 -20.93 -18.30
C ALA A 345 0.39 -20.60 -19.15
N LEU A 346 0.17 -19.32 -19.46
CA LEU A 346 -0.89 -18.87 -20.37
C LEU A 346 -0.73 -19.47 -21.77
N ALA A 347 0.48 -19.41 -22.34
CA ALA A 347 0.77 -19.99 -23.64
C ALA A 347 0.54 -21.51 -23.68
N GLN A 348 0.88 -22.23 -22.60
CA GLN A 348 0.64 -23.67 -22.49
C GLN A 348 -0.85 -24.03 -22.42
N VAL A 349 -1.66 -23.23 -21.74
CA VAL A 349 -3.12 -23.39 -21.70
C VAL A 349 -3.71 -23.08 -23.08
N ALA A 350 -3.35 -21.93 -23.67
CA ALA A 350 -3.82 -21.54 -25.00
C ALA A 350 -3.51 -22.61 -26.06
N ARG A 351 -2.30 -23.19 -26.04
CA ARG A 351 -1.91 -24.30 -26.94
C ARG A 351 -2.81 -25.52 -26.79
N ARG A 352 -3.15 -25.91 -25.55
CA ARG A 352 -4.03 -27.05 -25.28
C ARG A 352 -5.49 -26.79 -25.66
N LEU A 353 -5.89 -25.52 -25.72
CA LEU A 353 -7.20 -25.08 -26.20
C LEU A 353 -7.24 -24.88 -27.74
N GLY A 354 -6.16 -25.16 -28.46
CA GLY A 354 -6.10 -25.02 -29.92
C GLY A 354 -5.65 -23.65 -30.43
N HIS A 355 -5.26 -22.73 -29.55
CA HIS A 355 -4.80 -21.38 -29.89
C HIS A 355 -3.26 -21.25 -29.94
N GLY A 356 -2.54 -22.36 -30.12
CA GLY A 356 -1.08 -22.39 -29.98
C GLY A 356 -0.31 -21.43 -30.90
N ALA A 357 -0.82 -21.15 -32.10
CA ALA A 357 -0.19 -20.25 -33.06
C ALA A 357 -0.14 -18.79 -32.56
N GLY A 358 -1.21 -18.31 -31.90
CA GLY A 358 -1.28 -16.95 -31.36
C GLY A 358 -0.51 -16.74 -30.05
N PHE A 359 0.09 -17.80 -29.49
CA PHE A 359 0.82 -17.78 -28.23
C PHE A 359 2.18 -18.47 -28.38
N ALA A 360 2.77 -18.40 -29.58
CA ALA A 360 3.98 -19.13 -29.95
C ALA A 360 5.29 -18.39 -29.59
N TRP A 361 5.27 -17.52 -28.58
CA TRP A 361 6.44 -16.72 -28.20
C TRP A 361 7.57 -17.57 -27.61
N ASN A 362 8.80 -17.23 -27.98
CA ASN A 362 10.02 -17.83 -27.43
C ASN A 362 10.52 -17.12 -26.17
N GLY A 363 10.11 -15.86 -25.95
CA GLY A 363 10.49 -15.12 -24.76
C GLY A 363 9.87 -13.73 -24.65
N PRO A 364 10.18 -12.99 -23.56
CA PRO A 364 9.58 -11.68 -23.28
C PRO A 364 9.84 -10.61 -24.33
N ALA A 365 10.95 -10.68 -25.08
CA ALA A 365 11.27 -9.73 -26.15
C ALA A 365 10.23 -9.75 -27.27
N GLU A 366 9.79 -10.94 -27.70
CA GLU A 366 8.74 -11.09 -28.72
C GLU A 366 7.38 -10.57 -28.22
N ILE A 367 7.04 -10.87 -26.96
CA ILE A 367 5.81 -10.36 -26.32
C ILE A 367 5.83 -8.83 -26.25
N PHE A 368 6.99 -8.25 -25.88
CA PHE A 368 7.15 -6.80 -25.81
C PHE A 368 7.00 -6.16 -27.19
N ARG A 369 7.63 -6.71 -28.23
CA ARG A 369 7.46 -6.24 -29.61
C ARG A 369 6.01 -6.31 -30.06
N GLU A 370 5.30 -7.41 -29.79
CA GLU A 370 3.88 -7.52 -30.12
C GLU A 370 3.04 -6.46 -29.40
N HIS A 371 3.31 -6.24 -28.11
CA HIS A 371 2.66 -5.19 -27.33
C HIS A 371 2.91 -3.78 -27.89
N ALA A 372 4.15 -3.48 -28.28
CA ALA A 372 4.51 -2.21 -28.91
C ALA A 372 3.92 -2.07 -30.32
N ALA A 373 3.88 -3.14 -31.10
CA ALA A 373 3.24 -3.16 -32.41
C ALA A 373 1.72 -2.93 -32.31
N LEU A 374 1.04 -3.49 -31.31
CA LEU A 374 -0.37 -3.24 -31.07
C LEU A 374 -0.65 -1.78 -30.71
N SER A 375 0.21 -1.16 -29.89
CA SER A 375 0.03 0.26 -29.54
C SER A 375 0.32 1.20 -30.72
N ALA A 376 1.17 0.78 -31.66
CA ALA A 376 1.45 1.50 -32.91
C ALA A 376 0.37 1.32 -33.99
N PHE A 377 -0.23 0.11 -34.07
CA PHE A 377 -1.16 -0.27 -35.12
C PHE A 377 -2.34 0.68 -35.21
N GLU A 378 -2.43 1.44 -36.30
CA GLU A 378 -3.45 2.48 -36.54
C GLU A 378 -3.58 3.47 -35.39
N ASN A 379 -2.46 3.85 -34.77
CA ASN A 379 -2.47 4.92 -33.77
C ASN A 379 -2.49 6.29 -34.45
N GLY A 380 -1.51 6.58 -35.31
CA GLY A 380 -1.49 7.84 -36.06
C GLY A 380 -1.56 9.10 -35.20
N GLY A 381 -1.15 9.01 -33.92
CA GLY A 381 -1.26 10.09 -32.93
C GLY A 381 -2.65 10.26 -32.31
N THR A 382 -3.63 9.40 -32.61
CA THR A 382 -5.00 9.51 -32.07
C THR A 382 -5.14 8.96 -30.65
N ARG A 383 -4.12 8.26 -30.13
CA ARG A 383 -4.07 7.70 -28.77
C ARG A 383 -2.78 8.09 -28.08
N ASP A 384 -2.81 8.17 -26.75
CA ASP A 384 -1.68 8.58 -25.93
C ASP A 384 -0.59 7.51 -25.82
N PHE A 385 -1.02 6.26 -25.63
CA PHE A 385 -0.13 5.12 -25.49
C PHE A 385 0.36 4.67 -26.87
N ASP A 386 1.57 5.10 -27.21
CA ASP A 386 2.20 4.85 -28.50
C ASP A 386 3.65 4.44 -28.28
N LEU A 387 4.01 3.23 -28.72
CA LEU A 387 5.36 2.66 -28.65
C LEU A 387 5.90 2.35 -30.05
N THR A 388 5.47 3.08 -31.09
CA THR A 388 5.96 2.91 -32.47
C THR A 388 7.49 2.85 -32.53
N GLY A 389 8.19 3.70 -31.79
CA GLY A 389 9.65 3.73 -31.74
C GLY A 389 10.32 2.49 -31.12
N LEU A 390 9.54 1.58 -30.53
CA LEU A 390 9.98 0.35 -29.86
C LEU A 390 9.40 -0.94 -30.49
N ALA A 391 8.56 -0.84 -31.52
CA ALA A 391 7.87 -2.00 -32.11
C ALA A 391 8.84 -2.98 -32.81
N ASP A 392 9.90 -2.46 -33.42
CA ASP A 392 10.88 -3.22 -34.21
C ASP A 392 12.21 -3.45 -33.46
N LEU A 393 12.23 -3.37 -32.12
CA LEU A 393 13.45 -3.58 -31.34
C LEU A 393 14.02 -4.99 -31.57
N ARG A 394 15.28 -5.04 -32.03
CA ARG A 394 16.04 -6.29 -32.06
C ARG A 394 16.36 -6.74 -30.64
N ASP A 395 16.63 -8.03 -30.46
CA ASP A 395 16.91 -8.58 -29.13
C ASP A 395 18.07 -7.87 -28.40
N PRO A 396 19.22 -7.51 -29.03
CA PRO A 396 20.26 -6.74 -28.36
C PRO A 396 19.80 -5.35 -27.90
N ASP A 397 18.90 -4.70 -28.67
CA ASP A 397 18.38 -3.37 -28.33
C ASP A 397 17.35 -3.46 -27.20
N TYR A 398 16.53 -4.52 -27.17
CA TYR A 398 15.65 -4.84 -26.03
C TYR A 398 16.46 -5.12 -24.76
N GLU A 399 17.55 -5.89 -24.88
CA GLU A 399 18.46 -6.16 -23.77
C GLU A 399 19.20 -4.92 -23.29
N ALA A 400 19.45 -3.94 -24.16
CA ALA A 400 20.10 -2.68 -23.84
C ALA A 400 19.12 -1.54 -23.49
N LEU A 401 17.80 -1.80 -23.49
CA LEU A 401 16.77 -0.76 -23.36
C LEU A 401 16.99 0.12 -22.13
N ALA A 402 17.30 1.39 -22.38
CA ALA A 402 17.40 2.42 -21.36
C ALA A 402 16.00 2.79 -20.85
N PRO A 403 15.84 3.20 -19.58
CA PRO A 403 14.55 3.63 -19.07
C PRO A 403 13.96 4.80 -19.86
N VAL A 404 12.78 4.61 -20.45
CA VAL A 404 12.15 5.58 -21.38
C VAL A 404 10.69 5.81 -21.02
N GLN A 405 10.20 7.04 -21.12
CA GLN A 405 8.79 7.37 -20.86
C GLN A 405 7.99 7.33 -22.16
N TRP A 406 6.86 6.64 -22.15
CA TRP A 406 5.93 6.74 -23.26
C TRP A 406 5.12 8.04 -23.22
N PRO A 407 4.63 8.55 -24.37
CA PRO A 407 4.78 7.98 -25.73
C PRO A 407 6.22 8.00 -26.29
N VAL A 408 6.53 7.00 -27.11
CA VAL A 408 7.80 6.81 -27.85
C VAL A 408 7.47 6.62 -29.33
N ARG A 409 7.48 7.72 -30.09
CA ARG A 409 6.96 7.73 -31.48
C ARG A 409 8.04 7.54 -32.54
N ASP A 410 9.26 8.03 -32.29
CA ASP A 410 10.35 8.01 -33.26
C ASP A 410 11.20 6.73 -33.13
N ALA A 411 11.54 6.10 -34.26
CA ALA A 411 12.31 4.85 -34.30
C ALA A 411 13.77 5.03 -34.77
N PRO A 412 14.74 4.23 -34.29
CA PRO A 412 14.70 3.37 -33.11
C PRO A 412 15.11 4.10 -31.83
N ALA A 413 14.26 4.01 -30.80
CA ALA A 413 14.41 4.71 -29.52
C ALA A 413 15.13 3.85 -28.46
N VAL A 414 16.43 3.59 -28.61
CA VAL A 414 17.22 2.83 -27.61
C VAL A 414 17.72 3.73 -26.45
N GLN A 415 17.63 5.06 -26.62
CA GLN A 415 18.12 6.06 -25.67
C GLN A 415 16.97 6.67 -24.87
N ALA A 416 17.26 7.10 -23.63
CA ALA A 416 16.27 7.71 -22.73
C ALA A 416 15.65 9.01 -23.28
N SER A 417 16.38 9.76 -24.12
CA SER A 417 15.93 11.01 -24.74
C SER A 417 14.85 10.85 -25.80
N ALA A 418 14.57 9.63 -26.24
CA ALA A 418 13.57 9.36 -27.27
C ALA A 418 12.13 9.29 -26.74
N GLY A 419 11.95 9.35 -25.42
CA GLY A 419 10.63 9.32 -24.77
C GLY A 419 10.03 10.70 -24.52
N THR A 420 8.73 10.72 -24.19
CA THR A 420 7.99 11.95 -23.89
C THR A 420 7.83 12.14 -22.38
N ALA A 421 8.64 13.05 -21.80
CA ALA A 421 8.66 13.28 -20.36
C ALA A 421 7.34 13.87 -19.81
N ARG A 422 6.75 14.82 -20.54
CA ARG A 422 5.54 15.55 -20.12
C ARG A 422 4.53 15.66 -21.25
N LEU A 423 3.25 15.70 -20.88
CA LEU A 423 2.13 15.78 -21.82
C LEU A 423 1.19 16.94 -21.43
N PHE A 424 0.50 17.47 -22.44
CA PHE A 424 -0.58 18.47 -22.31
C PHE A 424 -0.19 19.92 -22.00
N ALA A 425 1.10 20.27 -22.06
CA ALA A 425 1.53 21.67 -21.85
C ALA A 425 0.85 22.64 -22.82
N ASP A 426 0.70 22.21 -24.08
CA ASP A 426 0.11 22.96 -25.20
C ASP A 426 -1.29 22.40 -25.59
N GLY A 427 -1.97 21.71 -24.67
CA GLY A 427 -3.20 20.98 -24.95
C GLY A 427 -2.98 19.64 -25.65
N GLY A 428 -3.84 19.27 -26.61
CA GLY A 428 -3.77 17.97 -27.29
C GLY A 428 -4.25 16.80 -26.42
N PHE A 429 -5.38 17.00 -25.73
CA PHE A 429 -6.01 15.96 -24.92
C PHE A 429 -6.64 14.89 -25.81
N PHE A 430 -6.89 13.69 -25.28
CA PHE A 430 -7.44 12.56 -26.04
C PHE A 430 -8.96 12.43 -25.91
N THR A 431 -9.64 13.54 -25.60
CA THR A 431 -11.10 13.63 -25.65
C THR A 431 -11.56 13.76 -27.11
N PRO A 432 -12.84 13.50 -27.44
CA PRO A 432 -13.32 13.54 -28.82
C PRO A 432 -13.08 14.86 -29.57
N ASP A 433 -12.98 15.98 -28.86
CA ASP A 433 -12.71 17.31 -29.42
C ASP A 433 -11.33 17.86 -29.04
N TRP A 434 -10.44 17.02 -28.52
CA TRP A 434 -9.07 17.35 -28.14
C TRP A 434 -8.91 18.38 -27.00
N ARG A 435 -10.00 18.66 -26.28
CA ARG A 435 -10.04 19.60 -25.15
C ARG A 435 -10.32 18.89 -23.84
N ALA A 436 -9.55 19.20 -22.80
CA ALA A 436 -9.75 18.66 -21.46
C ALA A 436 -11.15 18.98 -20.94
N ARG A 437 -11.72 18.13 -20.09
CA ARG A 437 -13.00 18.37 -19.43
C ARG A 437 -12.80 18.82 -17.99
N PHE A 438 -13.36 19.98 -17.67
CA PHE A 438 -13.70 20.29 -16.29
C PHE A 438 -14.87 19.41 -15.87
N MET A 439 -14.68 18.63 -14.83
CA MET A 439 -15.70 17.70 -14.36
C MET A 439 -16.42 18.29 -13.15
N VAL A 440 -17.74 18.19 -13.11
CA VAL A 440 -18.55 18.52 -11.93
C VAL A 440 -18.44 17.35 -10.93
N PRO A 441 -17.81 17.52 -9.76
CA PRO A 441 -17.81 16.49 -8.72
C PRO A 441 -19.23 16.29 -8.19
N ALA A 442 -19.58 15.05 -7.82
CA ALA A 442 -20.82 14.78 -7.11
C ALA A 442 -20.85 15.52 -5.75
N PRO A 443 -22.03 15.91 -5.23
CA PRO A 443 -22.16 16.46 -3.88
C PRO A 443 -21.53 15.54 -2.82
N LEU A 444 -21.05 16.12 -1.73
CA LEU A 444 -20.49 15.34 -0.62
C LEU A 444 -21.51 14.31 -0.12
N ALA A 445 -21.11 13.04 -0.10
CA ALA A 445 -21.91 12.01 0.52
C ALA A 445 -21.93 12.21 2.06
N PRO A 446 -23.07 11.97 2.73
CA PRO A 446 -23.11 12.00 4.19
C PRO A 446 -22.22 10.89 4.76
N SER A 447 -21.69 11.12 5.97
CA SER A 447 -21.00 10.06 6.72
C SER A 447 -21.91 8.85 6.88
N ARG A 448 -21.35 7.65 6.75
CA ARG A 448 -22.07 6.38 6.91
C ARG A 448 -22.07 5.85 8.34
N GLN A 449 -21.58 6.65 9.30
CA GLN A 449 -21.67 6.31 10.73
C GLN A 449 -23.14 6.31 11.17
N ASP A 450 -23.46 5.39 12.07
CA ASP A 450 -24.75 5.33 12.75
C ASP A 450 -24.55 4.98 14.23
N ALA A 451 -25.65 4.79 14.97
CA ALA A 451 -25.58 4.44 16.39
C ALA A 451 -24.94 3.07 16.66
N ASP A 452 -25.05 2.13 15.71
CA ASP A 452 -24.50 0.78 15.84
C ASP A 452 -23.00 0.72 15.47
N PHE A 453 -22.55 1.66 14.63
CA PHE A 453 -21.18 1.79 14.12
C PHE A 453 -20.70 3.26 14.13
N PRO A 454 -20.42 3.83 15.32
CA PRO A 454 -20.19 5.27 15.49
C PRO A 454 -18.81 5.74 15.03
N LEU A 455 -17.87 4.86 14.68
CA LEU A 455 -16.50 5.21 14.30
C LEU A 455 -16.23 4.88 12.82
N LEU A 456 -15.31 5.61 12.18
CA LEU A 456 -14.81 5.28 10.84
C LEU A 456 -13.44 4.62 10.90
N LEU A 457 -13.34 3.41 10.33
CA LEU A 457 -12.08 2.71 10.10
C LEU A 457 -11.41 3.21 8.83
N ASN A 458 -10.22 3.79 8.99
CA ASN A 458 -9.26 4.06 7.95
C ASN A 458 -8.21 2.93 7.89
N THR A 459 -7.98 2.37 6.71
CA THR A 459 -6.99 1.31 6.52
C THR A 459 -5.73 1.81 5.80
N GLY A 460 -4.57 1.29 6.14
CA GLY A 460 -3.33 1.65 5.44
C GLY A 460 -2.16 0.73 5.69
N ARG A 461 -0.96 1.30 5.57
CA ARG A 461 0.31 0.55 5.56
C ARG A 461 1.19 0.94 6.73
N VAL A 462 2.06 0.01 7.12
CA VAL A 462 3.22 0.26 7.97
C VAL A 462 4.50 0.24 7.13
N ARG A 463 5.56 0.85 7.65
CA ARG A 463 6.84 1.07 6.98
C ARG A 463 7.44 -0.18 6.33
N ASP A 464 7.55 -1.27 7.09
CA ASP A 464 8.42 -2.40 6.73
C ASP A 464 7.67 -3.61 6.13
N GLN A 465 6.36 -3.50 5.94
CA GLN A 465 5.55 -4.61 5.40
C GLN A 465 4.90 -4.26 4.07
N TRP A 466 4.88 -5.23 3.16
CA TRP A 466 4.31 -5.07 1.82
C TRP A 466 3.09 -5.96 1.65
N HIS A 467 1.94 -5.35 1.39
CA HIS A 467 0.64 -6.03 1.21
C HIS A 467 0.45 -7.13 2.26
N THR A 468 0.18 -8.37 1.86
CA THR A 468 -0.18 -9.50 2.72
C THR A 468 1.02 -10.28 3.26
N MET A 469 2.21 -9.66 3.28
CA MET A 469 3.44 -10.20 3.87
C MET A 469 3.93 -11.54 3.29
N THR A 470 3.45 -11.95 2.10
CA THR A 470 3.92 -13.19 1.45
C THR A 470 5.41 -13.17 1.11
N ARG A 471 6.00 -11.97 0.99
CA ARG A 471 7.45 -11.75 0.80
C ARG A 471 8.11 -11.11 2.00
N THR A 472 7.62 -9.94 2.44
CA THR A 472 8.26 -9.17 3.53
C THR A 472 8.17 -9.89 4.88
N GLY A 473 7.14 -10.69 5.11
CA GLY A 473 7.00 -11.51 6.32
C GLY A 473 7.99 -12.68 6.41
N LEU A 474 8.76 -12.95 5.34
CA LEU A 474 9.84 -13.93 5.34
C LEU A 474 11.19 -13.33 5.75
N SER A 475 11.28 -12.01 5.90
CA SER A 475 12.52 -11.32 6.29
C SER A 475 12.53 -11.04 7.79
N PRO A 476 13.51 -11.60 8.56
CA PRO A 476 13.66 -11.28 9.98
C PRO A 476 13.81 -9.77 10.22
N ARG A 477 14.68 -9.13 9.43
CA ARG A 477 14.98 -7.70 9.54
C ARG A 477 13.77 -6.79 9.30
N LEU A 478 12.87 -7.17 8.38
CA LEU A 478 11.66 -6.37 8.12
C LEU A 478 10.57 -6.59 9.16
N GLY A 479 10.57 -7.75 9.83
CA GLY A 479 9.62 -8.09 10.90
C GLY A 479 9.97 -7.51 12.27
N SER A 480 11.20 -7.04 12.48
CA SER A 480 11.72 -6.70 13.81
C SER A 480 11.18 -5.40 14.41
N HIS A 481 10.77 -4.42 13.60
CA HIS A 481 10.28 -3.14 14.11
C HIS A 481 8.82 -3.20 14.59
N SER A 482 7.96 -3.95 13.89
CA SER A 482 6.54 -4.08 14.26
C SER A 482 6.07 -5.51 13.98
N PRO A 483 6.24 -6.44 14.95
CA PRO A 483 5.88 -7.84 14.77
C PRO A 483 4.36 -8.08 14.81
N THR A 484 3.59 -7.15 15.37
CA THR A 484 2.15 -7.26 15.59
C THR A 484 1.36 -6.15 14.88
N PRO A 485 0.13 -6.45 14.39
CA PRO A 485 -0.79 -5.39 13.99
C PRO A 485 -1.26 -4.61 15.21
N VAL A 486 -1.59 -3.33 15.05
CA VAL A 486 -2.15 -2.47 16.11
C VAL A 486 -3.30 -1.63 15.57
N LEU A 487 -4.30 -1.41 16.42
CA LEU A 487 -5.39 -0.46 16.19
C LEU A 487 -5.01 0.87 16.83
N ALA A 488 -4.82 1.92 16.03
CA ALA A 488 -4.62 3.27 16.54
C ALA A 488 -5.98 3.93 16.83
N VAL A 489 -6.16 4.43 18.06
CA VAL A 489 -7.41 5.01 18.55
C VAL A 489 -7.11 6.31 19.28
N HIS A 490 -7.94 7.34 19.07
CA HIS A 490 -7.82 8.56 19.85
C HIS A 490 -8.13 8.29 21.34
N PRO A 491 -7.41 8.90 22.31
CA PRO A 491 -7.64 8.66 23.74
C PRO A 491 -9.10 8.84 24.20
N GLN A 492 -9.81 9.84 23.66
CA GLN A 492 -11.21 10.06 24.02
C GLN A 492 -12.16 8.99 23.46
N ASP A 493 -11.89 8.45 22.27
CA ASP A 493 -12.67 7.35 21.70
C ASP A 493 -12.41 6.06 22.47
N ALA A 494 -11.15 5.83 22.85
CA ALA A 494 -10.79 4.70 23.71
C ALA A 494 -11.52 4.74 25.06
N ALA A 495 -11.57 5.92 25.70
CA ALA A 495 -12.33 6.11 26.93
C ALA A 495 -13.84 5.85 26.74
N ARG A 496 -14.44 6.42 25.67
CA ARG A 496 -15.86 6.19 25.32
C ARG A 496 -16.18 4.72 25.08
N CYS A 497 -15.26 3.96 24.49
CA CYS A 497 -15.42 2.53 24.22
C CYS A 497 -14.93 1.61 25.36
N GLY A 498 -14.48 2.16 26.49
CA GLY A 498 -13.98 1.37 27.63
C GLY A 498 -12.69 0.60 27.36
N LEU A 499 -11.86 1.05 26.41
CA LEU A 499 -10.62 0.38 26.01
C LEU A 499 -9.48 0.74 26.98
N ALA A 500 -8.74 -0.29 27.43
CA ALA A 500 -7.56 -0.11 28.25
C ALA A 500 -6.30 0.20 27.40
N VAL A 501 -5.37 0.96 27.95
CA VAL A 501 -4.01 1.11 27.41
C VAL A 501 -3.36 -0.28 27.31
N ASP A 502 -2.72 -0.58 26.18
CA ASP A 502 -2.10 -1.87 25.88
C ASP A 502 -3.06 -3.09 25.97
N GLY A 503 -4.36 -2.82 26.00
CA GLY A 503 -5.42 -3.80 25.92
C GLY A 503 -5.69 -4.27 24.48
N PHE A 504 -6.75 -5.04 24.31
CA PHE A 504 -7.21 -5.49 23.00
C PHE A 504 -8.61 -4.94 22.73
N ALA A 505 -8.88 -4.63 21.47
CA ALA A 505 -10.20 -4.26 20.99
C ALA A 505 -10.72 -5.31 20.00
N THR A 506 -11.98 -5.70 20.20
CA THR A 506 -12.78 -6.31 19.14
C THR A 506 -13.33 -5.18 18.27
N ILE A 507 -13.03 -5.25 16.98
CA ILE A 507 -13.49 -4.31 15.96
C ILE A 507 -14.59 -5.02 15.17
N ARG A 508 -15.78 -4.44 15.10
CA ARG A 508 -16.92 -5.00 14.38
C ARG A 508 -17.41 -4.02 13.31
N SER A 509 -17.68 -4.53 12.10
CA SER A 509 -18.45 -3.84 11.08
C SER A 509 -19.72 -4.64 10.77
N ALA A 510 -20.53 -4.18 9.82
CA ALA A 510 -21.67 -4.94 9.31
C ALA A 510 -21.27 -6.26 8.61
N THR A 511 -19.99 -6.42 8.23
CA THR A 511 -19.54 -7.53 7.36
C THR A 511 -18.54 -8.48 8.02
N GLY A 512 -17.98 -8.12 9.17
CA GLY A 512 -16.98 -8.95 9.82
C GLY A 512 -16.47 -8.40 11.14
N THR A 513 -15.50 -9.13 11.70
CA THR A 513 -14.88 -8.83 12.99
C THR A 513 -13.37 -9.03 12.92
N ALA A 514 -12.61 -8.22 13.66
CA ALA A 514 -11.19 -8.42 13.92
C ALA A 514 -10.87 -8.16 15.40
N VAL A 515 -9.73 -8.65 15.88
CA VAL A 515 -9.24 -8.42 17.24
C VAL A 515 -7.81 -7.93 17.16
N LEU A 516 -7.54 -6.72 17.66
CA LEU A 516 -6.21 -6.10 17.60
C LEU A 516 -5.79 -5.50 18.95
N PRO A 517 -4.49 -5.49 19.27
CA PRO A 517 -3.93 -4.65 20.32
C PRO A 517 -4.25 -3.17 20.08
N VAL A 518 -4.61 -2.45 21.14
CA VAL A 518 -4.93 -1.02 21.10
C VAL A 518 -3.66 -0.21 21.33
N ARG A 519 -3.45 0.81 20.49
CA ARG A 519 -2.48 1.87 20.71
C ARG A 519 -3.21 3.21 20.76
N LEU A 520 -3.05 3.93 21.86
CA LEU A 520 -3.57 5.29 21.93
C LEU A 520 -2.71 6.22 21.08
N ASP A 521 -3.36 7.02 20.25
CA ASP A 521 -2.70 7.94 19.32
C ASP A 521 -3.43 9.28 19.33
N PRO A 522 -2.92 10.30 20.05
CA PRO A 522 -3.50 11.64 20.04
C PRO A 522 -3.49 12.31 18.66
N GLY A 523 -2.68 11.81 17.72
CA GLY A 523 -2.66 12.29 16.33
C GLY A 523 -3.75 11.66 15.45
N GLN A 524 -4.55 10.74 16.00
CA GLN A 524 -5.74 10.19 15.35
C GLN A 524 -6.94 11.11 15.60
N GLN A 525 -7.66 11.51 14.55
CA GLN A 525 -8.85 12.33 14.69
C GLN A 525 -9.96 11.58 15.45
N GLU A 526 -10.65 12.27 16.36
CA GLU A 526 -11.83 11.73 17.05
C GLU A 526 -12.91 11.23 16.08
N GLY A 527 -13.59 10.15 16.46
CA GLY A 527 -14.57 9.50 15.61
C GLY A 527 -13.96 8.60 14.53
N THR A 528 -12.62 8.48 14.47
CA THR A 528 -11.92 7.71 13.46
C THR A 528 -10.85 6.81 14.07
N VAL A 529 -10.58 5.67 13.44
CA VAL A 529 -9.58 4.69 13.90
C VAL A 529 -8.76 4.19 12.73
N PHE A 530 -7.55 3.70 13.01
CA PHE A 530 -6.66 3.20 11.97
C PHE A 530 -6.16 1.77 12.23
N ALA A 531 -6.24 0.92 11.20
CA ALA A 531 -5.66 -0.42 11.24
C ALA A 531 -4.82 -0.73 9.97
N PRO A 532 -3.65 -1.39 10.11
CA PRO A 532 -2.85 -1.81 8.96
C PRO A 532 -3.41 -3.06 8.30
N ILE A 533 -3.27 -3.17 6.97
CA ILE A 533 -3.88 -4.26 6.18
C ILE A 533 -3.02 -5.52 6.05
N HIS A 534 -1.85 -5.58 6.70
CA HIS A 534 -0.80 -6.52 6.33
C HIS A 534 -1.01 -7.94 6.84
N TRP A 535 -1.60 -8.06 8.03
CA TRP A 535 -1.76 -9.34 8.71
C TRP A 535 -3.02 -10.08 8.21
N SER A 536 -2.94 -11.40 8.23
CA SER A 536 -3.93 -12.34 7.69
C SER A 536 -3.87 -13.66 8.45
N ASP A 537 -4.70 -14.66 8.15
CA ASP A 537 -4.69 -15.95 8.86
C ASP A 537 -3.35 -16.70 8.66
N ALA A 538 -2.53 -16.29 7.69
CA ALA A 538 -1.17 -16.80 7.50
C ALA A 538 -0.13 -16.23 8.49
N THR A 539 -0.40 -15.08 9.11
CA THR A 539 0.55 -14.33 9.95
C THR A 539 -0.01 -13.82 11.27
N ALA A 540 -1.32 -13.80 11.49
CA ALA A 540 -1.95 -13.52 12.78
C ALA A 540 -3.38 -14.07 12.83
N SER A 541 -3.87 -14.39 14.04
CA SER A 541 -5.27 -14.70 14.27
C SER A 541 -6.13 -13.43 14.25
N HIS A 542 -7.33 -13.51 13.70
CA HIS A 542 -8.35 -12.45 13.79
C HIS A 542 -7.88 -11.05 13.35
N ALA A 543 -6.87 -10.97 12.46
CA ALA A 543 -6.28 -9.70 12.03
C ALA A 543 -6.57 -9.34 10.57
N ARG A 544 -7.46 -10.08 9.89
CA ARG A 544 -7.82 -9.82 8.48
C ARG A 544 -8.72 -8.59 8.37
N ILE A 545 -8.11 -7.43 8.19
CA ILE A 545 -8.84 -6.15 8.08
C ILE A 545 -9.77 -6.11 6.85
N GLY A 546 -9.45 -6.82 5.77
CA GLY A 546 -10.33 -6.92 4.59
C GLY A 546 -11.74 -7.48 4.90
N ALA A 547 -11.91 -8.23 6.00
CA ALA A 547 -13.22 -8.72 6.43
C ALA A 547 -14.13 -7.59 6.96
N LEU A 548 -13.53 -6.55 7.54
CA LEU A 548 -14.25 -5.39 8.06
C LEU A 548 -14.72 -4.46 6.94
N VAL A 549 -13.91 -4.32 5.89
CA VAL A 549 -14.12 -3.32 4.82
C VAL A 549 -15.40 -3.62 4.04
N HIS A 550 -16.29 -2.62 3.98
CA HIS A 550 -17.53 -2.71 3.23
C HIS A 550 -17.31 -2.70 1.70
N ALA A 551 -18.31 -3.18 0.94
CA ALA A 551 -18.27 -3.22 -0.52
C ALA A 551 -18.86 -1.97 -1.19
N VAL A 552 -18.91 -0.83 -0.50
CA VAL A 552 -19.33 0.44 -1.11
C VAL A 552 -18.23 0.88 -2.07
N CYS A 553 -18.59 1.08 -3.34
CA CYS A 553 -17.63 1.38 -4.41
C CYS A 553 -17.93 2.70 -5.10
N ASP A 554 -16.88 3.34 -5.60
CA ASP A 554 -16.99 4.47 -6.51
C ASP A 554 -17.73 4.06 -7.80
N PRO A 555 -18.76 4.83 -8.24
CA PRO A 555 -19.66 4.39 -9.31
C PRO A 555 -18.97 4.32 -10.68
N PHE A 556 -17.91 5.10 -10.90
CA PHE A 556 -17.19 5.13 -12.17
C PHE A 556 -16.12 4.04 -12.23
N SER A 557 -15.30 3.95 -11.19
CA SER A 557 -14.11 3.11 -11.16
C SER A 557 -14.33 1.73 -10.53
N GLY A 558 -15.38 1.56 -9.73
CA GLY A 558 -15.61 0.38 -8.89
C GLY A 558 -14.58 0.18 -7.79
N GLN A 559 -13.83 1.23 -7.43
CA GLN A 559 -12.85 1.18 -6.34
C GLN A 559 -13.60 1.19 -4.98
N PRO A 560 -13.33 0.23 -4.07
CA PRO A 560 -13.99 0.19 -2.77
C PRO A 560 -13.49 1.27 -1.80
N ASP A 561 -14.40 1.72 -0.92
CA ASP A 561 -14.19 2.72 0.11
C ASP A 561 -13.48 2.16 1.36
N ALA A 562 -12.21 1.81 1.19
CA ALA A 562 -11.40 1.23 2.26
C ALA A 562 -10.87 2.26 3.29
N LYS A 563 -11.26 3.53 3.18
CA LYS A 563 -10.76 4.62 4.03
C LYS A 563 -11.80 5.14 5.03
N ALA A 564 -13.07 4.76 4.88
CA ALA A 564 -14.16 5.22 5.71
C ALA A 564 -15.22 4.12 5.96
N THR A 565 -14.79 2.95 6.45
CA THR A 565 -15.72 1.87 6.80
C THR A 565 -16.29 2.10 8.21
N PRO A 566 -17.62 2.14 8.42
CA PRO A 566 -18.21 2.24 9.75
C PRO A 566 -17.90 1.02 10.62
N VAL A 567 -17.47 1.26 11.86
CA VAL A 567 -17.13 0.23 12.84
C VAL A 567 -17.58 0.61 14.26
N ALA A 568 -17.69 -0.41 15.10
CA ALA A 568 -17.81 -0.30 16.55
C ALA A 568 -16.64 -1.01 17.23
N LEU A 569 -16.22 -0.50 18.39
CA LEU A 569 -15.19 -1.10 19.22
C LEU A 569 -15.77 -1.60 20.54
N ALA A 570 -15.26 -2.74 21.00
CA ALA A 570 -15.52 -3.26 22.33
C ALA A 570 -14.23 -3.82 22.93
N PRO A 571 -14.06 -3.77 24.26
CA PRO A 571 -12.92 -4.41 24.93
C PRO A 571 -12.88 -5.91 24.64
N HIS A 572 -11.69 -6.45 24.41
CA HIS A 572 -11.47 -7.88 24.27
C HIS A 572 -10.66 -8.40 25.47
N ALA A 573 -11.26 -9.30 26.25
CA ALA A 573 -10.64 -9.85 27.45
C ALA A 573 -9.52 -10.83 27.08
N ALA A 574 -8.30 -10.36 27.21
CA ALA A 574 -7.13 -11.21 27.24
C ALA A 574 -6.32 -10.81 28.47
N PRO A 575 -6.44 -11.49 29.63
CA PRO A 575 -5.65 -11.16 30.82
C PRO A 575 -4.22 -11.67 30.74
N LEU A 576 -3.95 -12.69 29.92
CA LEU A 576 -2.63 -13.29 29.78
C LEU A 576 -1.92 -12.82 28.50
N ARG A 577 -0.62 -12.57 28.59
CA ARG A 577 0.29 -12.09 27.55
C ARG A 577 1.56 -12.92 27.53
N GLY A 578 2.18 -13.03 26.37
CA GLY A 578 3.48 -13.64 26.27
C GLY A 578 3.88 -13.96 24.85
N PHE A 579 4.70 -14.99 24.68
CA PHE A 579 5.21 -15.37 23.38
C PHE A 579 5.53 -16.87 23.29
N LEU A 580 5.62 -17.33 22.04
CA LEU A 580 6.22 -18.61 21.66
C LEU A 580 7.40 -18.32 20.73
N LEU A 581 8.54 -18.93 20.99
CA LEU A 581 9.71 -18.98 20.10
C LEU A 581 9.86 -20.41 19.61
N SER A 582 10.18 -20.61 18.33
CA SER A 582 10.51 -21.94 17.81
C SER A 582 11.33 -21.89 16.53
N ARG A 583 12.22 -22.87 16.35
CA ARG A 583 12.98 -23.09 15.11
C ARG A 583 12.09 -23.39 13.91
N THR A 584 10.98 -24.09 14.14
CA THR A 584 10.06 -24.51 13.08
C THR A 584 8.71 -23.79 13.20
N ARG A 585 7.92 -23.79 12.11
CA ARG A 585 6.55 -23.28 12.18
C ARG A 585 5.72 -24.17 13.09
N ARG A 586 5.06 -23.57 14.06
CA ARG A 586 4.09 -24.23 14.94
C ARG A 586 2.73 -23.56 14.82
N THR A 587 1.70 -24.31 15.16
CA THR A 587 0.31 -23.81 15.22
C THR A 587 -0.07 -23.64 16.68
N PRO A 588 -0.17 -22.40 17.19
CA PRO A 588 -0.71 -22.15 18.51
C PRO A 588 -2.15 -22.69 18.64
N PRO A 589 -2.64 -22.96 19.86
CA PRO A 589 -4.03 -23.31 20.10
C PRO A 589 -5.00 -22.30 19.45
N PRO A 590 -6.14 -22.77 18.91
CA PRO A 590 -7.04 -21.96 18.08
C PRO A 590 -7.78 -20.86 18.84
N ASP A 591 -7.86 -20.93 20.16
CA ASP A 591 -8.50 -19.95 21.05
C ASP A 591 -7.55 -18.83 21.51
N LEU A 592 -6.30 -18.85 21.09
CA LEU A 592 -5.34 -17.79 21.37
C LEU A 592 -5.37 -16.73 20.29
N TRP A 593 -5.24 -15.48 20.73
CA TRP A 593 -4.78 -14.46 19.83
C TRP A 593 -3.27 -14.59 19.63
N TRP A 594 -2.81 -14.56 18.37
CA TRP A 594 -1.41 -14.61 18.03
C TRP A 594 -1.06 -13.74 16.82
N ALA A 595 0.18 -13.26 16.76
CA ALA A 595 0.79 -12.71 15.57
C ALA A 595 2.23 -13.23 15.44
N ARG A 596 2.59 -13.68 14.24
CA ARG A 596 3.88 -14.33 13.96
C ARG A 596 4.84 -13.41 13.22
N ALA A 597 6.08 -13.38 13.67
CA ALA A 597 7.22 -12.81 12.96
C ALA A 597 8.25 -13.89 12.58
N ARG A 598 8.98 -13.65 11.49
CA ARG A 598 10.19 -14.42 11.17
C ARG A 598 11.34 -13.90 12.03
N LEU A 599 12.16 -14.80 12.53
CA LEU A 599 13.42 -14.53 13.23
C LEU A 599 14.58 -15.12 12.42
N ASP A 600 15.82 -14.78 12.77
CA ASP A 600 17.01 -15.28 12.06
C ASP A 600 17.02 -16.82 12.09
N ASP A 601 16.97 -17.39 13.29
CA ASP A 601 17.03 -18.84 13.55
C ASP A 601 15.67 -19.49 13.83
N GLY A 602 14.57 -18.87 13.37
CA GLY A 602 13.24 -19.46 13.53
C GLY A 602 12.07 -18.49 13.39
N PHE A 603 11.13 -18.63 14.29
CA PHE A 603 9.86 -17.90 14.32
C PHE A 603 9.52 -17.50 15.75
N GLY A 604 8.89 -16.34 15.87
CA GLY A 604 8.28 -15.88 17.10
C GLY A 604 6.78 -15.66 16.91
N TRP A 605 5.99 -15.98 17.91
CA TRP A 605 4.59 -15.60 18.02
C TRP A 605 4.40 -14.75 19.27
N THR A 606 3.88 -13.53 19.12
CA THR A 606 3.28 -12.81 20.25
C THR A 606 1.93 -13.46 20.53
N LEU A 607 1.63 -13.72 21.80
CA LEU A 607 0.42 -14.42 22.25
C LEU A 607 -0.38 -13.57 23.23
N ALA A 608 -1.70 -13.67 23.12
CA ALA A 608 -2.65 -13.20 24.12
C ALA A 608 -3.75 -14.24 24.31
N ALA A 609 -4.12 -14.50 25.56
CA ALA A 609 -5.01 -15.60 25.92
C ALA A 609 -6.09 -15.14 26.92
N PRO A 610 -7.25 -15.84 26.96
CA PRO A 610 -8.16 -15.79 28.11
C PRO A 610 -7.45 -16.29 29.39
N ALA A 611 -8.13 -16.22 30.54
CA ALA A 611 -7.62 -16.82 31.77
C ALA A 611 -7.54 -18.36 31.64
N GLY A 612 -6.61 -18.98 32.38
CA GLY A 612 -6.34 -20.42 32.35
C GLY A 612 -5.14 -20.79 31.45
N THR A 613 -4.33 -21.75 31.91
CA THR A 613 -3.07 -22.17 31.26
C THR A 613 -3.12 -23.64 30.81
N GLU A 614 -4.18 -24.38 31.15
CA GLU A 614 -4.26 -25.84 31.02
C GLU A 614 -4.17 -26.32 29.57
N LYS A 615 -4.81 -25.59 28.64
CA LYS A 615 -4.74 -25.90 27.21
C LYS A 615 -3.33 -25.68 26.65
N LEU A 616 -2.63 -24.66 27.13
CA LEU A 616 -1.25 -24.38 26.74
C LEU A 616 -0.28 -25.42 27.30
N MET A 617 -0.51 -25.87 28.53
CA MET A 617 0.24 -27.00 29.11
C MET A 617 0.07 -28.27 28.28
N THR A 618 -1.17 -28.59 27.93
CA THR A 618 -1.49 -29.74 27.07
C THR A 618 -0.82 -29.60 25.70
N TRP A 619 -0.90 -28.41 25.10
CA TRP A 619 -0.27 -28.13 23.81
C TRP A 619 1.25 -28.26 23.87
N ALA A 620 1.91 -27.72 24.91
CA ALA A 620 3.35 -27.76 25.08
C ALA A 620 3.85 -29.21 25.19
N ARG A 621 3.21 -30.03 26.04
CA ARG A 621 3.53 -31.46 26.18
C ARG A 621 3.32 -32.25 24.89
N ALA A 622 2.39 -31.84 24.04
CA ALA A 622 2.12 -32.47 22.76
C ALA A 622 3.11 -32.07 21.63
N GLN A 623 4.09 -31.19 21.89
CA GLN A 623 5.02 -30.71 20.87
C GLN A 623 6.11 -31.73 20.45
N GLY A 624 6.18 -32.90 21.12
CA GLY A 624 7.04 -34.02 20.73
C GLY A 624 8.54 -33.73 20.86
N THR A 625 8.94 -33.08 21.96
CA THR A 625 10.35 -32.82 22.27
C THR A 625 10.93 -33.92 23.17
N GLU A 626 12.23 -34.20 23.03
CA GLU A 626 12.94 -35.23 23.77
C GLU A 626 13.04 -34.90 25.27
N ASP A 627 13.28 -33.61 25.57
CA ASP A 627 13.33 -33.10 26.93
C ASP A 627 12.44 -31.84 27.04
N LEU A 628 11.69 -31.75 28.13
CA LEU A 628 10.73 -30.68 28.39
C LEU A 628 10.91 -30.16 29.81
N ALA A 629 11.25 -28.87 29.92
CA ALA A 629 11.28 -28.16 31.18
C ALA A 629 10.03 -27.27 31.31
N GLU A 630 9.32 -27.37 32.43
CA GLU A 630 8.08 -26.61 32.67
C GLU A 630 8.17 -25.82 33.99
N PHE A 631 7.55 -24.65 34.02
CA PHE A 631 7.24 -23.88 35.21
C PHE A 631 5.77 -23.46 35.16
N HIS A 632 5.04 -23.74 36.23
CA HIS A 632 3.63 -23.40 36.35
C HIS A 632 3.35 -22.77 37.70
N ASP A 633 2.86 -21.54 37.68
CA ASP A 633 2.29 -20.85 38.82
C ASP A 633 0.81 -20.57 38.54
N ALA A 634 -0.03 -21.49 39.00
CA ALA A 634 -1.48 -21.41 38.81
C ALA A 634 -2.09 -20.18 39.51
N ALA A 635 -1.56 -19.80 40.68
CA ALA A 635 -2.08 -18.69 41.46
C ALA A 635 -1.72 -17.34 40.81
N GLY A 636 -0.50 -17.21 40.29
CA GLY A 636 -0.05 -16.04 39.54
C GLY A 636 -0.44 -16.03 38.05
N GLY A 637 -1.10 -17.07 37.56
CA GLY A 637 -1.52 -17.19 36.16
C GLY A 637 -0.36 -17.28 35.17
N GLN A 638 0.79 -17.83 35.59
CA GLN A 638 1.98 -17.94 34.75
C GLN A 638 2.23 -19.39 34.32
N TYR A 639 2.54 -19.57 33.04
CA TYR A 639 3.00 -20.83 32.51
C TYR A 639 4.17 -20.62 31.56
N ARG A 640 5.22 -21.41 31.75
CA ARG A 640 6.43 -21.37 30.93
C ARG A 640 6.86 -22.79 30.60
N ALA A 641 7.27 -23.01 29.37
CA ALA A 641 7.78 -24.29 28.90
C ALA A 641 8.92 -24.10 27.91
N ALA A 642 9.95 -24.94 28.02
CA ALA A 642 11.05 -25.00 27.09
C ALA A 642 11.24 -26.46 26.66
N GLY A 643 11.06 -26.71 25.37
CA GLY A 643 11.29 -28.03 24.78
C GLY A 643 12.62 -28.08 24.06
N PHE A 644 13.34 -29.18 24.21
CA PHE A 644 14.68 -29.39 23.68
C PHE A 644 14.74 -30.63 22.79
N ASP A 645 15.55 -30.58 21.74
CA ASP A 645 15.82 -31.74 20.89
C ASP A 645 16.88 -32.67 21.50
N ALA A 646 17.18 -33.77 20.81
CA ALA A 646 18.12 -34.80 21.26
C ALA A 646 19.54 -34.26 21.52
N ASP A 647 19.92 -33.18 20.84
CA ASP A 647 21.22 -32.53 20.95
C ASP A 647 21.25 -31.47 22.08
N GLY A 648 20.14 -31.32 22.81
CA GLY A 648 19.99 -30.36 23.91
C GLY A 648 19.77 -28.92 23.44
N ALA A 649 19.44 -28.72 22.18
CA ALA A 649 19.19 -27.41 21.61
C ALA A 649 17.73 -26.99 21.76
N LEU A 650 17.46 -25.68 21.76
CA LEU A 650 16.11 -25.16 22.02
C LEU A 650 15.19 -25.37 20.81
N ALA A 651 14.25 -26.31 20.93
CA ALA A 651 13.22 -26.55 19.91
C ALA A 651 12.10 -25.52 19.97
N TYR A 652 11.66 -25.17 21.19
CA TYR A 652 10.73 -24.06 21.43
C TYR A 652 10.81 -23.52 22.86
N ALA A 653 10.40 -22.26 23.04
CA ALA A 653 10.15 -21.64 24.35
C ALA A 653 8.79 -20.95 24.34
N LEU A 654 7.91 -21.30 25.27
CA LEU A 654 6.60 -20.71 25.47
C LEU A 654 6.59 -20.03 26.84
N LEU A 655 6.37 -18.73 26.89
CA LEU A 655 6.21 -17.98 28.14
C LEU A 655 4.88 -17.23 28.09
N LEU A 656 4.04 -17.40 29.10
CA LEU A 656 2.77 -16.70 29.25
C LEU A 656 2.56 -16.31 30.72
N GLY A 657 2.00 -15.12 30.94
CA GLY A 657 1.64 -14.63 32.28
C GLY A 657 0.78 -13.37 32.20
N PRO A 658 0.40 -12.77 33.34
CA PRO A 658 -0.27 -11.48 33.34
C PRO A 658 0.55 -10.41 32.61
N GLN A 659 -0.11 -9.38 32.10
CA GLN A 659 0.55 -8.26 31.42
C GLN A 659 1.69 -7.68 32.27
N GLY A 660 2.85 -7.44 31.64
CA GLY A 660 4.05 -6.90 32.30
C GLY A 660 4.90 -7.93 33.05
N THR A 661 4.44 -9.18 33.20
CA THR A 661 5.21 -10.23 33.92
C THR A 661 6.13 -11.07 33.03
N VAL A 662 5.89 -11.05 31.71
CA VAL A 662 6.67 -11.79 30.72
C VAL A 662 7.64 -10.84 30.02
N PRO A 663 8.95 -11.15 29.96
CA PRO A 663 9.93 -10.31 29.29
C PRO A 663 9.74 -10.31 27.77
N SER A 664 10.42 -9.41 27.06
CA SER A 664 10.47 -9.45 25.60
C SER A 664 11.13 -10.74 25.13
N TRP A 665 10.61 -11.30 24.03
CA TRP A 665 11.24 -12.42 23.33
C TRP A 665 12.67 -12.12 22.84
N ASP A 666 13.08 -10.84 22.79
CA ASP A 666 14.41 -10.41 22.35
C ASP A 666 15.49 -10.90 23.30
N ALA A 667 15.13 -11.12 24.57
CA ALA A 667 16.02 -11.70 25.57
C ALA A 667 16.39 -13.16 25.25
N LEU A 668 15.53 -13.89 24.54
CA LEU A 668 15.67 -15.34 24.32
C LEU A 668 15.86 -15.72 22.84
N LYS A 669 15.51 -14.87 21.88
CA LYS A 669 15.44 -15.24 20.46
C LYS A 669 16.77 -15.76 19.88
N SER A 670 17.91 -15.27 20.36
CA SER A 670 19.23 -15.73 19.91
C SER A 670 19.53 -17.16 20.34
N LEU A 671 18.95 -17.63 21.44
CA LEU A 671 19.12 -19.01 21.92
C LEU A 671 18.53 -20.06 20.96
N LEU A 672 17.66 -19.65 20.02
CA LEU A 672 17.19 -20.52 18.96
C LEU A 672 18.32 -20.95 18.02
N GLY A 673 19.36 -20.13 17.84
CA GLY A 673 20.49 -20.45 16.95
C GLY A 673 21.52 -21.40 17.56
N GLU A 674 21.51 -21.58 18.88
CA GLU A 674 22.56 -22.32 19.58
C GLU A 674 22.42 -23.84 19.39
N PRO A 675 23.49 -24.56 19.01
CA PRO A 675 23.42 -26.01 18.73
C PRO A 675 23.18 -26.87 19.99
N GLY A 676 23.23 -26.27 21.19
CA GLY A 676 22.92 -26.90 22.47
C GLY A 676 22.96 -25.84 23.57
N LEU A 677 22.16 -26.01 24.63
CA LEU A 677 22.12 -25.06 25.75
C LEU A 677 22.70 -25.65 27.03
N THR A 678 23.52 -24.87 27.74
CA THR A 678 24.03 -25.23 29.06
C THR A 678 22.90 -25.27 30.10
N ALA A 679 23.08 -25.99 31.21
CA ALA A 679 22.07 -26.03 32.28
C ALA A 679 21.70 -24.64 32.82
N GLY A 680 22.63 -23.69 32.80
CA GLY A 680 22.38 -22.29 33.16
C GLY A 680 21.45 -21.59 32.16
N GLU A 681 21.72 -21.73 30.86
CA GLU A 681 20.88 -21.16 29.80
C GLU A 681 19.50 -21.81 29.75
N ARG A 682 19.40 -23.13 29.96
CA ARG A 682 18.11 -23.83 30.05
C ARG A 682 17.23 -23.27 31.17
N ARG A 683 17.82 -22.97 32.34
CA ARG A 683 17.13 -22.24 33.42
C ARG A 683 16.79 -20.81 33.04
N GLY A 684 17.71 -20.13 32.33
CA GLY A 684 17.52 -18.79 31.79
C GLY A 684 16.30 -18.67 30.87
N VAL A 685 16.06 -19.66 30.01
CA VAL A 685 14.87 -19.71 29.15
C VAL A 685 13.59 -19.69 29.99
N LEU A 686 13.53 -20.48 31.08
CA LEU A 686 12.36 -20.50 31.97
C LEU A 686 12.23 -19.25 32.82
N SER A 687 13.32 -18.64 33.28
CA SER A 687 13.26 -17.37 34.01
C SER A 687 13.00 -16.17 33.09
N GLY A 688 13.19 -16.33 31.78
CA GLY A 688 13.07 -15.28 30.77
C GLY A 688 14.29 -14.34 30.74
N GLN A 689 15.44 -14.80 31.21
CA GLN A 689 16.68 -14.04 31.30
C GLN A 689 17.81 -14.76 30.57
N ARG A 690 18.64 -14.00 29.84
CA ARG A 690 19.95 -14.48 29.36
C ARG A 690 21.01 -14.12 30.39
N ALA A 691 21.91 -15.04 30.72
CA ALA A 691 23.09 -14.70 31.51
C ALA A 691 23.99 -13.75 30.69
N GLY A 692 24.20 -12.51 31.16
CA GLY A 692 25.14 -11.54 30.57
C GLY A 692 24.63 -10.67 29.42
N ALA A 693 23.36 -10.25 29.40
CA ALA A 693 22.86 -9.36 28.34
C ALA A 693 23.44 -7.93 28.43
N ASP A 694 24.17 -7.52 27.38
CA ASP A 694 24.81 -6.20 27.18
C ASP A 694 23.84 -5.03 27.00
N ALA A 695 24.34 -3.82 27.26
CA ALA A 695 23.67 -2.51 27.21
C ALA A 695 23.16 -2.05 25.81
N ASP A 696 23.32 -2.86 24.75
CA ASP A 696 22.96 -2.51 23.36
C ASP A 696 21.50 -2.85 22.98
N ALA A 697 20.68 -3.17 23.98
CA ALA A 697 19.33 -3.70 23.84
C ALA A 697 18.31 -2.64 23.37
N GLY A 698 17.41 -3.03 22.45
CA GLY A 698 16.27 -2.22 22.01
C GLY A 698 15.73 -2.64 20.64
N PRO A 699 14.54 -2.18 20.24
CA PRO A 699 13.95 -2.50 18.94
C PRO A 699 14.83 -1.97 17.79
N LEU A 700 14.76 -2.64 16.63
CA LEU A 700 15.51 -2.21 15.45
C LEU A 700 14.89 -0.93 14.85
N VAL A 701 15.68 0.14 14.77
CA VAL A 701 15.25 1.42 14.19
C VAL A 701 15.65 1.49 12.72
N CYS A 702 16.93 1.23 12.41
CA CYS A 702 17.40 1.19 11.03
C CYS A 702 17.41 -0.23 10.50
N ALA A 703 16.42 -0.57 9.67
CA ALA A 703 16.44 -1.81 8.91
C ALA A 703 17.75 -1.90 8.11
N CYS A 704 18.02 -1.06 7.11
CA CYS A 704 19.16 -1.17 6.16
C CYS A 704 20.52 -1.58 6.72
N PHE A 705 20.92 -1.07 7.89
CA PHE A 705 22.22 -1.34 8.51
C PHE A 705 22.13 -2.07 9.85
N GLY A 706 20.93 -2.45 10.29
CA GLY A 706 20.77 -3.26 11.49
C GLY A 706 21.01 -2.48 12.81
N VAL A 707 20.61 -1.21 12.87
CA VAL A 707 20.88 -0.35 14.04
C VAL A 707 19.68 -0.32 15.00
N SER A 708 19.92 -0.61 16.28
CA SER A 708 18.90 -0.62 17.35
C SER A 708 18.63 0.77 17.93
N ALA A 709 17.49 0.91 18.60
CA ALA A 709 17.18 2.10 19.40
C ALA A 709 18.21 2.30 20.51
N GLY A 710 18.69 1.22 21.13
CA GLY A 710 19.74 1.27 22.16
C GLY A 710 21.04 1.87 21.63
N ALA A 711 21.52 1.40 20.48
CA ALA A 711 22.72 1.94 19.83
C ALA A 711 22.56 3.43 19.45
N ILE A 712 21.36 3.82 19.00
CA ILE A 712 21.04 5.23 18.71
C ILE A 712 21.04 6.07 19.99
N THR A 713 20.37 5.61 21.06
CA THR A 713 20.36 6.30 22.35
C THR A 713 21.77 6.42 22.92
N ALA A 714 22.59 5.37 22.84
CA ALA A 714 23.99 5.41 23.24
C ALA A 714 24.81 6.44 22.43
N ALA A 715 24.58 6.54 21.11
CA ALA A 715 25.20 7.56 20.27
C ALA A 715 24.75 8.98 20.64
N ILE A 716 23.47 9.17 20.98
CA ILE A 716 22.93 10.45 21.47
C ILE A 716 23.59 10.83 22.80
N THR A 717 23.66 9.90 23.76
CA THR A 717 24.34 10.10 25.04
C THR A 717 25.83 10.39 24.85
N ALA A 718 26.47 9.81 23.82
CA ALA A 718 27.85 10.07 23.45
C ALA A 718 28.07 11.37 22.64
N GLY A 719 27.03 12.22 22.50
CA GLY A 719 27.14 13.58 21.96
C GLY A 719 26.60 13.80 20.54
N ASP A 720 26.08 12.76 19.86
CA ASP A 720 25.50 12.93 18.52
C ASP A 720 24.15 13.65 18.62
N SER A 721 24.10 14.87 18.08
CA SER A 721 23.00 15.82 18.31
C SER A 721 22.06 16.03 17.11
N THR A 722 22.32 15.35 15.99
CA THR A 722 21.55 15.43 14.75
C THR A 722 21.43 14.04 14.11
N ALA A 723 20.37 13.83 13.31
CA ALA A 723 20.22 12.60 12.54
C ALA A 723 21.39 12.37 11.56
N ALA A 724 21.98 13.45 11.03
CA ALA A 724 23.16 13.39 10.19
C ALA A 724 24.41 12.88 10.96
N ALA A 725 24.61 13.32 12.20
CA ALA A 725 25.70 12.83 13.05
C ALA A 725 25.53 11.34 13.40
N ILE A 726 24.31 10.94 13.77
CA ILE A 726 23.96 9.53 13.99
C ILE A 726 24.20 8.70 12.72
N GLY A 727 23.83 9.25 11.56
CA GLY A 727 24.05 8.62 10.26
C GLY A 727 25.53 8.49 9.89
N ALA A 728 26.37 9.46 10.26
CA ALA A 728 27.81 9.35 10.08
C ALA A 728 28.43 8.25 10.96
N ARG A 729 27.98 8.11 12.22
CA ARG A 729 28.50 7.12 13.16
C ARG A 729 27.99 5.71 12.89
N LEU A 730 26.67 5.55 12.80
CA LEU A 730 26.00 4.25 12.77
C LEU A 730 25.52 3.85 11.37
N LYS A 731 25.72 4.69 10.35
CA LYS A 731 25.15 4.57 8.99
C LYS A 731 23.61 4.67 8.95
N ALA A 732 22.93 4.74 10.09
CA ALA A 732 21.48 4.82 10.18
C ALA A 732 20.95 6.07 9.43
N GLY A 733 19.93 5.90 8.59
CA GLY A 733 19.34 7.01 7.82
C GLY A 733 20.08 7.38 6.53
N THR A 734 21.19 6.71 6.17
CA THR A 734 21.99 7.05 4.98
C THR A 734 21.65 6.28 3.70
N ASN A 735 21.00 5.12 3.80
CA ASN A 735 20.61 4.31 2.62
C ASN A 735 19.17 4.60 2.14
N CYS A 736 18.16 3.90 2.67
CA CYS A 736 16.77 4.15 2.28
C CYS A 736 16.12 5.37 2.96
N GLY A 737 16.71 5.88 4.05
CA GLY A 737 16.18 7.00 4.84
C GLY A 737 14.96 6.71 5.71
N SER A 738 14.34 5.52 5.63
CA SER A 738 13.04 5.24 6.28
C SER A 738 13.04 5.30 7.82
N CYS A 739 14.21 5.24 8.44
CA CYS A 739 14.38 5.32 9.88
C CYS A 739 14.62 6.74 10.41
N LEU A 740 14.76 7.75 9.53
CA LEU A 740 15.03 9.13 9.94
C LEU A 740 13.96 9.73 10.87
N PRO A 741 12.65 9.56 10.62
CA PRO A 741 11.62 10.09 11.53
C PRO A 741 11.77 9.54 12.96
N GLU A 742 12.06 8.25 13.08
CA GLU A 742 12.24 7.57 14.36
C GLU A 742 13.54 7.99 15.06
N ILE A 743 14.63 8.19 14.31
CA ILE A 743 15.88 8.77 14.83
C ILE A 743 15.61 10.19 15.38
N THR A 744 14.84 11.01 14.66
CA THR A 744 14.44 12.35 15.10
C THR A 744 13.58 12.31 16.35
N GLN A 745 12.63 11.37 16.45
CA GLN A 745 11.82 11.17 17.66
C GLN A 745 12.68 10.73 18.85
N LEU A 746 13.66 9.84 18.67
CA LEU A 746 14.59 9.45 19.73
C LEU A 746 15.44 10.63 20.18
N LEU A 747 16.00 11.42 19.24
CA LEU A 747 16.71 12.66 19.54
C LEU A 747 15.85 13.64 20.36
N ALA A 748 14.57 13.81 20.00
CA ALA A 748 13.65 14.69 20.72
C ALA A 748 13.31 14.15 22.12
N ARG A 749 13.04 12.84 22.25
CA ARG A 749 12.70 12.20 23.54
C ARG A 749 13.86 12.21 24.51
N THR A 750 15.07 11.83 24.07
CA THR A 750 16.25 11.79 24.93
C THR A 750 16.68 13.19 25.39
N ARG A 751 16.38 14.24 24.61
CA ARG A 751 16.59 15.64 25.02
C ARG A 751 15.54 16.18 26.00
N ALA A 752 14.34 15.59 26.02
CA ALA A 752 13.24 16.04 26.88
C ALA A 752 13.34 15.51 28.32
N VAL A 753 14.26 14.59 28.61
CA VAL A 753 14.56 14.15 29.98
C VAL A 753 15.62 15.09 30.55
N PRO A 754 15.33 15.92 31.58
CA PRO A 754 16.37 16.66 32.27
C PRO A 754 17.31 15.64 32.91
N VAL A 755 18.61 15.81 32.67
CA VAL A 755 19.63 15.15 33.49
C VAL A 755 19.51 15.78 34.88
N GLU A 756 18.79 15.13 35.80
CA GLU A 756 18.94 15.43 37.22
C GLU A 756 20.41 15.17 37.58
N ALA A 757 21.08 16.23 38.02
CA ALA A 757 22.49 16.23 38.40
C ALA A 757 22.70 15.62 39.79
#